data_AF-A0A8C3Y234-F1
#
_entry.id   AF-A0A8C3Y234-F1
#
_cell.length_a   1.000
_cell.length_b   1.000
_cell.length_c   1.000
_cell.angle_alpha   90.00
_cell.angle_beta   90.00
_cell.angle_gamma   90.00
#
_symmetry.space_group_name_H-M   'P 1'
#
loop_
_entity.id
_entity.type
_entity.pdbx_description
1 polymer ?
#
loop_
_entity_poly.entity_id
_entity_poly.type
_entity_poly.pdbx_seq_one_letter_code
_entity_poly.pdbx_strand_id
1 'polypeptide(L)'
;MDEGMAWSRVSHLHCTLEPATSLYPFGVEGGDKEYVRRMVDFNSPLFKPEIGFPFGKSLRDALYFTDNGQIIFPPTDNYVPSNPNPPPWGFTGRESLPMVAAFWDDADFSKGVGTTWYQEYSTLSSTQNPVVQDVEAKIEKYLKIPYVAKWTLKVTWEKAPAYPSRRDDTQTSTYQAVLTTDGNRSFALLLYQDGGMRWDYTKLAAANVLIGFSSGNGYAQNNKLTQKPPAVKYRPDQYSNVRGLWIYRLDSRSRVNYRLQCLAWLDTEPAPATWNSQLPPCPCSRPQAELDPRYHWSRGDSSVRMLRTASPSPAGAGVRCLYQGGSLLEGWQERTWNRELEAFDWCCRRVGKPLFCARFAEKRPRVGCEGYVPPTPAGAFGDPHITTLDGLTYTFNGLGDFVLLQASDAQTSFVLHGRTAQTGMAQATNFVAFAAQYISNTTTTVEWTLGSQDDIQVLLNNETILFSYSQDLGDEVYYSPGVLLVNASSVTAVFDGTVAVSVSATSGMLSVVCSLPDWYRNSTRGLLGVWDHDPADDFQMPNGTSIPVNSSEEEIYSYGMTCNLFTQPLDSPALTFTPFFLSRLRQENESRYQLAASQCHGSKECIYDSLSTGNLALGLATQNLAADFQQRRTALNAFPPVITGDTSITTFRTEKVRRQYHALGVGARFIPHLSPELNISENGTLIWEPRGIAPFTMNLEAVGSNNVSALLQLHFTLCRCSRSQECDYSNTVTLRESSLQVLAACRCESGYSGPICQNPPEPCSQGCFPGVGCDPFSGCGPCPPGLTGDGQHCCGSACGYHSCPEGYCSNGGHCHLHPITCTPTCTCPPAFTDQRCQVAGGDFQPLPSTGGSLCLAWGETQTQTSPWSWDARATIVAFPQQISLGESVGVPHCPHCPHNPVCPRDWFTLLGEVGGQPPSLGQAWRSIKGCCCKAEPMCFPSPVTVDELRDYFPCSLNGYKGYQLHYVGTIGFICISPCKMGYCQHGGQCQHLPQGPTCSCLPFSIYSPAGSQCEWLAISLAAFLGILLGALALLCLLFAIAWGCWAGGRLGVREKY
;
A
#
# COMPACT_ATOMS: atom_id res chain seq x y z
N MET A 1 -44.80 7.52 84.21
CA MET A 1 -43.54 7.87 84.89
C MET A 1 -42.42 7.20 84.12
N ASP A 2 -41.46 8.04 83.74
CA ASP A 2 -40.08 7.79 83.34
C ASP A 2 -39.78 7.11 82.00
N GLU A 3 -39.46 7.97 81.04
CA GLU A 3 -38.56 7.72 79.91
C GLU A 3 -37.11 7.59 80.39
N GLY A 4 -36.37 6.63 79.85
CA GLY A 4 -34.93 6.47 80.08
C GLY A 4 -34.22 5.90 78.85
N MET A 5 -33.42 6.76 78.22
CA MET A 5 -32.73 6.61 76.93
C MET A 5 -31.79 5.41 76.80
N ALA A 6 -31.85 4.77 75.63
CA ALA A 6 -30.83 3.86 75.11
C ALA A 6 -29.67 4.65 74.46
N TRP A 7 -28.43 4.33 74.86
CA TRP A 7 -27.22 4.72 74.13
C TRP A 7 -26.74 3.54 73.28
N SER A 8 -26.79 3.69 71.96
CA SER A 8 -26.24 2.76 70.98
C SER A 8 -24.72 2.96 70.83
N ARG A 9 -23.98 1.84 70.87
CA ARG A 9 -22.54 1.77 70.64
C ARG A 9 -22.29 1.69 69.14
N VAL A 10 -21.51 2.62 68.60
CA VAL A 10 -21.07 2.68 67.21
C VAL A 10 -20.13 1.51 66.91
N SER A 11 -20.52 0.64 65.97
CA SER A 11 -19.65 -0.34 65.33
C SER A 11 -19.03 0.26 64.06
N HIS A 12 -17.70 0.39 64.06
CA HIS A 12 -16.89 0.82 62.92
C HIS A 12 -17.15 -0.07 61.68
N LEU A 13 -17.67 0.51 60.59
CA LEU A 13 -17.53 -0.06 59.25
C LEU A 13 -16.06 0.04 58.83
N HIS A 14 -15.39 -1.10 58.65
CA HIS A 14 -14.18 -1.17 57.84
C HIS A 14 -14.56 -0.87 56.37
N CYS A 15 -14.13 0.27 55.85
CA CYS A 15 -13.98 0.46 54.41
C CYS A 15 -12.87 -0.49 53.93
N THR A 16 -13.24 -1.60 53.30
CA THR A 16 -12.30 -2.39 52.49
C THR A 16 -11.85 -1.52 51.32
N LEU A 17 -10.60 -1.05 51.36
CA LEU A 17 -9.96 -0.37 50.23
C LEU A 17 -9.90 -1.33 49.03
N GLU A 18 -10.43 -0.90 47.88
CA GLU A 18 -10.33 -1.65 46.62
C GLU A 18 -8.85 -1.92 46.29
N PRO A 19 -8.51 -3.14 45.84
CA PRO A 19 -7.11 -3.51 45.56
C PRO A 19 -6.55 -2.69 44.40
N ALA A 20 -5.31 -2.21 44.54
CA ALA A 20 -4.59 -1.53 43.48
C ALA A 20 -4.05 -2.53 42.45
N THR A 21 -4.09 -2.14 41.18
CA THR A 21 -3.45 -2.91 40.11
C THR A 21 -1.93 -2.78 40.20
N SER A 22 -1.23 -3.88 39.99
CA SER A 22 0.23 -3.86 39.82
C SER A 22 0.56 -3.69 38.34
N LEU A 23 1.59 -2.88 38.06
CA LEU A 23 2.18 -2.83 36.72
C LEU A 23 2.79 -4.19 36.38
N TYR A 24 2.82 -4.52 35.08
CA TYR A 24 3.57 -5.66 34.60
C TYR A 24 5.08 -5.41 34.79
N PRO A 25 5.90 -6.45 35.03
CA PRO A 25 7.35 -6.29 35.05
C PRO A 25 7.85 -5.57 33.79
N PHE A 26 8.75 -4.60 33.96
CA PHE A 26 9.27 -3.77 32.87
C PHE A 26 10.76 -3.49 33.07
N GLY A 27 11.40 -2.88 32.06
CA GLY A 27 12.84 -2.69 32.05
C GLY A 27 13.59 -3.93 31.58
N VAL A 28 14.91 -3.90 31.73
CA VAL A 28 15.79 -5.01 31.30
C VAL A 28 15.42 -6.32 32.00
N GLU A 29 15.10 -6.28 33.30
CA GLU A 29 14.65 -7.45 34.07
C GLU A 29 13.29 -7.99 33.61
N GLY A 30 12.43 -7.11 33.07
CA GLY A 30 11.14 -7.47 32.46
C GLY A 30 11.25 -7.98 31.02
N GLY A 31 12.45 -7.98 30.44
CA GLY A 31 12.70 -8.33 29.03
C GLY A 31 12.26 -7.27 28.03
N ASP A 32 12.03 -6.03 28.49
CA ASP A 32 11.60 -4.92 27.63
C ASP A 32 12.79 -4.31 26.88
N LYS A 33 12.51 -3.74 25.72
CA LYS A 33 13.45 -2.91 24.96
C LYS A 33 13.37 -1.47 25.45
N GLU A 34 14.53 -0.88 25.74
CA GLU A 34 14.65 0.54 26.02
C GLU A 34 14.42 1.33 24.72
N TYR A 35 13.63 2.40 24.78
CA TYR A 35 13.56 3.37 23.70
C TYR A 35 13.31 4.75 24.25
N VAL A 36 14.34 5.59 24.31
CA VAL A 36 14.21 6.99 24.75
C VAL A 36 15.12 7.87 23.90
N ARG A 37 14.64 9.04 23.48
CA ARG A 37 15.48 10.08 22.87
C ARG A 37 15.55 11.24 23.84
N ARG A 38 16.75 11.74 24.13
CA ARG A 38 16.97 12.84 25.08
C ARG A 38 16.65 14.19 24.43
N MET A 39 15.40 14.35 24.03
CA MET A 39 14.79 15.53 23.41
C MET A 39 13.31 15.57 23.79
N VAL A 40 12.63 16.68 23.52
CA VAL A 40 11.16 16.77 23.58
C VAL A 40 10.54 16.11 22.34
N ASP A 41 9.30 15.65 22.46
CA ASP A 41 8.44 15.20 21.37
C ASP A 41 9.02 14.09 20.49
N PHE A 42 9.50 13.00 21.11
CA PHE A 42 9.99 11.85 20.37
C PHE A 42 8.97 10.72 20.20
N ASN A 43 9.05 10.05 19.04
CA ASN A 43 8.16 8.96 18.65
C ASN A 43 8.93 7.64 18.53
N SER A 44 8.28 6.53 18.87
CA SER A 44 8.80 5.19 18.65
C SER A 44 8.90 4.84 17.16
N PRO A 45 9.66 3.79 16.80
CA PRO A 45 9.49 3.15 15.50
C PRO A 45 8.06 2.63 15.32
N LEU A 46 7.68 2.36 14.06
CA LEU A 46 6.38 1.76 13.75
C LEU A 46 6.34 0.27 14.07
N PHE A 47 5.27 -0.15 14.72
CA PHE A 47 4.88 -1.54 14.91
C PHE A 47 3.87 -1.93 13.82
N LYS A 48 4.10 -3.07 13.14
CA LYS A 48 3.28 -3.53 12.02
C LYS A 48 2.76 -4.95 12.26
N PRO A 49 1.67 -5.12 13.02
CA PRO A 49 1.09 -6.44 13.25
C PRO A 49 0.69 -7.10 11.93
N GLU A 50 1.18 -8.31 11.63
CA GLU A 50 0.90 -9.00 10.35
C GLU A 50 -0.60 -9.21 10.10
N ILE A 51 -1.35 -9.50 11.17
CA ILE A 51 -2.81 -9.62 11.15
C ILE A 51 -3.55 -8.27 11.07
N GLY A 52 -2.83 -7.16 11.17
CA GLY A 52 -3.39 -5.83 11.38
C GLY A 52 -4.03 -5.66 12.77
N PHE A 53 -4.33 -4.43 13.15
CA PHE A 53 -4.97 -4.10 14.42
C PHE A 53 -6.39 -3.56 14.20
N PRO A 54 -7.45 -4.26 14.65
CA PRO A 54 -8.81 -3.73 14.58
C PRO A 54 -8.93 -2.44 15.41
N PHE A 55 -9.41 -1.35 14.82
CA PHE A 55 -9.67 -0.11 15.57
C PHE A 55 -10.87 0.65 15.00
N GLY A 56 -11.92 0.79 15.82
CA GLY A 56 -13.23 1.25 15.39
C GLY A 56 -13.77 0.36 14.26
N LYS A 57 -14.00 0.96 13.09
CA LYS A 57 -14.51 0.27 11.89
C LYS A 57 -13.39 -0.22 10.94
N SER A 58 -12.13 0.07 11.21
CA SER A 58 -11.02 -0.16 10.28
C SER A 58 -10.03 -1.20 10.81
N LEU A 59 -9.33 -1.89 9.92
CA LEU A 59 -8.13 -2.65 10.24
C LEU A 59 -6.92 -1.74 9.97
N ARG A 60 -6.12 -1.46 11.00
CA ARG A 60 -4.95 -0.58 10.93
C ARG A 60 -3.69 -1.42 10.69
N ASP A 61 -2.80 -0.92 9.82
CA ASP A 61 -1.59 -1.64 9.41
C ASP A 61 -0.38 -1.35 10.29
N ALA A 62 -0.36 -0.19 10.94
CA ALA A 62 0.74 0.25 11.77
C ALA A 62 0.27 1.08 12.95
N LEU A 63 1.13 1.20 13.96
CA LEU A 63 0.99 2.09 15.11
C LEU A 63 2.37 2.45 15.69
N TYR A 64 2.45 3.53 16.46
CA TYR A 64 3.64 3.93 17.23
C TYR A 64 3.19 4.58 18.55
N PHE A 65 4.10 4.72 19.50
CA PHE A 65 3.85 5.46 20.73
C PHE A 65 4.72 6.72 20.82
N THR A 66 4.25 7.71 21.57
CA THR A 66 4.94 8.98 21.83
C THR A 66 5.43 9.04 23.27
N ASP A 67 6.40 9.89 23.54
CA ASP A 67 6.83 10.25 24.90
C ASP A 67 5.72 10.88 25.74
N ASN A 68 4.82 11.63 25.09
CA ASN A 68 3.64 12.27 25.68
C ASN A 68 2.49 11.31 26.03
N GLY A 69 2.73 10.00 26.11
CA GLY A 69 1.72 9.04 26.58
C GLY A 69 0.62 8.69 25.56
N GLN A 70 0.87 8.85 24.26
CA GLN A 70 -0.06 8.48 23.18
C GLN A 70 0.39 7.21 22.46
N ILE A 71 -0.57 6.48 21.90
CA ILE A 71 -0.33 5.41 20.91
C ILE A 71 -1.18 5.72 19.69
N ILE A 72 -0.53 6.06 18.58
CA ILE A 72 -1.16 6.63 17.38
C ILE A 72 -1.13 5.62 16.23
N PHE A 73 -2.21 5.55 15.46
CA PHE A 73 -2.35 4.70 14.27
C PHE A 73 -2.27 5.56 13.01
N PRO A 74 -1.10 5.66 12.37
CA PRO A 74 -0.93 6.56 11.26
C PRO A 74 -1.68 6.09 10.00
N PRO A 75 -2.12 7.02 9.13
CA PRO A 75 -2.72 6.70 7.85
C PRO A 75 -1.69 6.13 6.84
N THR A 76 -0.42 6.48 6.98
CA THR A 76 0.71 6.01 6.15
C THR A 76 1.97 5.87 7.00
N ASP A 77 2.93 5.05 6.57
CA ASP A 77 4.14 4.74 7.34
C ASP A 77 5.09 5.94 7.60
N ASN A 78 4.86 7.10 6.97
CA ASN A 78 5.75 8.26 7.07
C ASN A 78 5.10 9.45 7.76
N TYR A 79 3.80 9.34 8.07
CA TYR A 79 3.08 10.36 8.82
C TYR A 79 3.08 10.02 10.31
N VAL A 80 4.18 10.37 10.97
CA VAL A 80 4.44 10.05 12.38
C VAL A 80 4.62 11.36 13.19
N PRO A 81 3.61 12.24 13.28
CA PRO A 81 3.71 13.48 14.06
C PRO A 81 3.74 13.22 15.57
N SER A 82 4.44 14.06 16.32
CA SER A 82 4.19 14.18 17.77
C SER A 82 3.11 15.23 18.01
N ASN A 83 2.35 15.08 19.08
CA ASN A 83 1.39 16.11 19.52
C ASN A 83 1.38 16.20 21.05
N PRO A 84 2.13 17.15 21.65
CA PRO A 84 2.22 17.28 23.11
C PRO A 84 0.91 17.75 23.75
N ASN A 85 0.05 18.46 23.01
CA ASN A 85 -1.08 19.17 23.60
C ASN A 85 -2.43 18.46 23.36
N PRO A 86 -3.07 17.92 24.41
CA PRO A 86 -4.40 17.32 24.28
C PRO A 86 -5.50 18.35 23.96
N PRO A 87 -6.53 17.96 23.18
CA PRO A 87 -7.65 18.84 22.89
C PRO A 87 -8.44 19.12 24.19
N PRO A 88 -8.79 20.39 24.48
CA PRO A 88 -9.40 20.76 25.76
C PRO A 88 -10.80 20.14 25.98
N TRP A 89 -11.47 19.73 24.91
CA TRP A 89 -12.80 19.09 24.95
C TRP A 89 -12.74 17.56 24.97
N GLY A 90 -11.55 16.96 24.94
CA GLY A 90 -11.34 15.52 24.79
C GLY A 90 -11.64 15.01 23.37
N PHE A 91 -11.79 13.69 23.26
CA PHE A 91 -12.07 13.00 22.00
C PHE A 91 -13.52 13.16 21.53
N THR A 92 -13.69 13.39 20.24
CA THR A 92 -14.96 13.47 19.51
C THR A 92 -15.24 12.23 18.66
N GLY A 93 -14.23 11.40 18.39
CA GLY A 93 -14.31 10.26 17.48
C GLY A 93 -14.01 10.60 16.02
N ARG A 94 -13.74 11.87 15.70
CA ARG A 94 -13.49 12.37 14.33
C ARG A 94 -12.09 12.95 14.17
N GLU A 95 -11.20 12.68 15.11
CA GLU A 95 -9.81 13.10 15.05
C GLU A 95 -9.15 12.56 13.78
N SER A 96 -8.33 13.39 13.13
CA SER A 96 -7.58 13.05 11.92
C SER A 96 -6.62 11.88 12.14
N LEU A 97 -6.11 11.77 13.37
CA LEU A 97 -5.25 10.69 13.85
C LEU A 97 -5.99 9.82 14.86
N PRO A 98 -6.30 8.56 14.51
CA PRO A 98 -6.76 7.58 15.48
C PRO A 98 -5.67 7.31 16.51
N MET A 99 -6.04 7.29 17.79
CA MET A 99 -5.08 7.09 18.87
C MET A 99 -5.73 6.54 20.16
N VAL A 100 -4.89 5.97 21.01
CA VAL A 100 -5.16 5.70 22.42
C VAL A 100 -4.31 6.68 23.24
N ALA A 101 -4.94 7.48 24.09
CA ALA A 101 -4.25 8.31 25.06
C ALA A 101 -4.16 7.54 26.38
N ALA A 102 -2.95 7.04 26.68
CA ALA A 102 -2.67 6.36 27.93
C ALA A 102 -2.66 7.37 29.08
N PHE A 103 -1.87 8.43 28.95
CA PHE A 103 -1.86 9.57 29.87
C PHE A 103 -1.34 10.78 29.09
N TRP A 104 -2.19 11.31 28.20
CA TRP A 104 -1.75 12.29 27.21
C TRP A 104 -1.68 13.69 27.80
N ASP A 105 -0.44 14.18 27.97
CA ASP A 105 -0.07 15.53 28.34
C ASP A 105 1.44 15.75 28.05
N ASP A 106 1.92 16.99 28.07
CA ASP A 106 3.29 17.34 27.64
C ASP A 106 4.36 16.81 28.62
N ALA A 107 5.17 15.86 28.16
CA ALA A 107 6.23 15.19 28.91
C ALA A 107 7.62 15.48 28.31
N ASP A 108 8.64 15.64 29.16
CA ASP A 108 9.95 16.13 28.71
C ASP A 108 11.12 15.25 29.14
N PHE A 109 11.57 14.32 28.29
CA PHE A 109 12.71 13.45 28.60
C PHE A 109 14.08 14.09 28.28
N SER A 110 14.13 15.37 27.90
CA SER A 110 15.34 16.04 27.40
C SER A 110 16.45 16.19 28.44
N LYS A 111 16.11 16.21 29.74
CA LYS A 111 17.09 16.39 30.83
C LYS A 111 17.64 15.11 31.42
N GLY A 112 17.35 13.96 30.81
CA GLY A 112 17.88 12.65 31.26
C GLY A 112 17.12 12.02 32.41
N VAL A 113 15.92 12.51 32.72
CA VAL A 113 15.00 11.91 33.70
C VAL A 113 13.98 11.03 32.96
N GLY A 114 13.69 9.87 33.54
CA GLY A 114 12.73 8.90 33.00
C GLY A 114 13.21 8.14 31.78
N THR A 115 12.50 7.05 31.47
CA THR A 115 12.75 6.18 30.32
C THR A 115 11.43 5.58 29.82
N THR A 116 11.32 5.36 28.51
CA THR A 116 10.23 4.57 27.93
C THR A 116 10.71 3.17 27.56
N TRP A 117 9.90 2.17 27.90
CA TRP A 117 10.16 0.75 27.66
C TRP A 117 9.03 0.16 26.83
N TYR A 118 9.34 -0.80 25.97
CA TYR A 118 8.31 -1.51 25.22
C TYR A 118 8.65 -2.99 25.00
N GLN A 119 7.61 -3.81 24.83
CA GLN A 119 7.76 -5.19 24.41
C GLN A 119 6.59 -5.62 23.53
N GLU A 120 6.92 -6.19 22.37
CA GLU A 120 5.97 -6.75 21.42
C GLU A 120 5.94 -8.27 21.56
N TYR A 121 4.74 -8.83 21.66
CA TYR A 121 4.48 -10.26 21.77
C TYR A 121 3.66 -10.70 20.56
N SER A 122 4.27 -11.49 19.67
CA SER A 122 3.57 -12.16 18.58
C SER A 122 3.19 -13.57 19.03
N THR A 123 1.89 -13.84 19.16
CA THR A 123 1.34 -15.09 19.71
C THR A 123 0.49 -15.86 18.68
N LEU A 124 0.74 -15.61 17.39
CA LEU A 124 0.10 -16.33 16.28
C LEU A 124 0.26 -17.86 16.45
N SER A 125 1.48 -18.31 16.75
CA SER A 125 1.86 -19.70 17.00
C SER A 125 1.59 -20.21 18.43
N SER A 126 0.80 -19.49 19.24
CA SER A 126 0.36 -19.89 20.59
C SER A 126 1.47 -20.00 21.65
N THR A 127 2.50 -19.14 21.58
CA THR A 127 3.51 -19.01 22.64
C THR A 127 2.89 -18.39 23.90
N GLN A 128 2.94 -19.12 25.02
CA GLN A 128 2.36 -18.70 26.29
C GLN A 128 3.33 -17.79 27.06
N ASN A 129 3.16 -16.48 26.94
CA ASN A 129 3.84 -15.52 27.79
C ASN A 129 2.97 -15.19 29.02
N PRO A 130 3.51 -15.20 30.26
CA PRO A 130 2.74 -14.92 31.48
C PRO A 130 2.03 -13.56 31.48
N VAL A 131 2.65 -12.52 30.89
CA VAL A 131 2.03 -11.20 30.76
C VAL A 131 0.80 -11.28 29.86
N VAL A 132 0.90 -11.98 28.73
CA VAL A 132 -0.22 -12.15 27.79
C VAL A 132 -1.36 -12.96 28.44
N GLN A 133 -1.06 -14.02 29.18
CA GLN A 133 -2.05 -14.82 29.90
C GLN A 133 -2.80 -13.99 30.95
N ASP A 134 -2.10 -13.13 31.71
CA ASP A 134 -2.75 -12.24 32.67
C ASP A 134 -3.62 -11.17 31.97
N VAL A 135 -3.19 -10.65 30.81
CA VAL A 135 -4.00 -9.74 29.98
C VAL A 135 -5.29 -10.42 29.54
N GLU A 136 -5.20 -11.66 29.02
CA GLU A 136 -6.36 -12.47 28.64
C GLU A 136 -7.29 -12.70 29.83
N ALA A 137 -6.74 -13.13 30.97
CA ALA A 137 -7.49 -13.36 32.20
C ALA A 137 -8.18 -12.09 32.72
N LYS A 138 -7.54 -10.92 32.63
CA LYS A 138 -8.15 -9.63 33.01
C LYS A 138 -9.31 -9.26 32.09
N ILE A 139 -9.15 -9.41 30.77
CA ILE A 139 -10.24 -9.15 29.81
C ILE A 139 -11.43 -10.07 30.10
N GLU A 140 -11.20 -11.36 30.28
CA GLU A 140 -12.25 -12.32 30.59
C GLU A 140 -12.92 -12.02 31.93
N LYS A 141 -12.12 -11.75 32.98
CA LYS A 141 -12.63 -11.46 34.33
C LYS A 141 -13.49 -10.20 34.36
N TYR A 142 -13.04 -9.10 33.78
CA TYR A 142 -13.66 -7.77 33.92
C TYR A 142 -14.66 -7.44 32.82
N LEU A 143 -14.45 -7.91 31.59
CA LEU A 143 -15.36 -7.66 30.47
C LEU A 143 -16.30 -8.84 30.18
N LYS A 144 -16.08 -10.02 30.77
CA LYS A 144 -16.86 -11.25 30.52
C LYS A 144 -16.81 -11.68 29.06
N ILE A 145 -15.64 -11.49 28.43
CA ILE A 145 -15.41 -11.82 27.03
C ILE A 145 -14.31 -12.89 26.96
N PRO A 146 -14.59 -14.10 26.43
CA PRO A 146 -13.54 -15.09 26.20
C PRO A 146 -12.60 -14.56 25.12
N TYR A 147 -11.31 -14.56 25.41
CA TYR A 147 -10.31 -13.83 24.64
C TYR A 147 -8.97 -14.55 24.64
N VAL A 148 -8.38 -14.71 23.46
CA VAL A 148 -7.05 -15.31 23.27
C VAL A 148 -6.27 -14.39 22.32
N ALA A 149 -5.23 -13.75 22.83
CA ALA A 149 -4.45 -12.78 22.10
C ALA A 149 -3.63 -13.46 20.99
N LYS A 150 -3.59 -12.83 19.81
CA LYS A 150 -2.70 -13.20 18.70
C LYS A 150 -1.58 -12.19 18.48
N TRP A 151 -1.75 -10.99 19.03
CA TRP A 151 -0.74 -9.95 19.06
C TRP A 151 -0.94 -9.04 20.27
N THR A 152 0.14 -8.67 20.96
CA THR A 152 0.10 -7.75 22.11
C THR A 152 1.33 -6.84 22.14
N LEU A 153 1.13 -5.56 22.43
CA LEU A 153 2.19 -4.58 22.68
C LEU A 153 2.02 -3.99 24.08
N LYS A 154 3.07 -4.06 24.89
CA LYS A 154 3.17 -3.38 26.19
C LYS A 154 4.12 -2.20 26.06
N VAL A 155 3.71 -1.03 26.55
CA VAL A 155 4.52 0.19 26.64
C VAL A 155 4.50 0.69 28.08
N THR A 156 5.66 1.08 28.61
CA THR A 156 5.83 1.66 29.94
C THR A 156 6.49 3.02 29.81
N TRP A 157 5.89 4.04 30.41
CA TRP A 157 6.53 5.33 30.65
C TRP A 157 7.00 5.34 32.10
N GLU A 158 8.30 5.10 32.32
CA GLU A 158 8.89 5.05 33.65
C GLU A 158 9.39 6.44 34.05
N LYS A 159 8.91 6.93 35.20
CA LYS A 159 9.31 8.22 35.78
C LYS A 159 9.28 9.35 34.74
N ALA A 160 8.24 9.38 33.91
CA ALA A 160 8.02 10.45 32.94
C ALA A 160 7.90 11.79 33.69
N PRO A 161 8.76 12.77 33.40
CA PRO A 161 8.65 14.12 33.93
C PRO A 161 7.65 14.96 33.11
N ALA A 162 6.99 15.92 33.74
CA ALA A 162 6.15 16.89 33.04
C ALA A 162 7.01 17.97 32.38
N TYR A 163 6.55 18.53 31.26
CA TYR A 163 7.22 19.67 30.66
C TYR A 163 7.07 20.95 31.52
N PRO A 164 8.14 21.76 31.70
CA PRO A 164 9.53 21.48 31.32
C PRO A 164 10.24 20.64 32.38
N SER A 165 11.09 19.70 31.94
CA SER A 165 11.85 18.85 32.85
C SER A 165 13.08 19.54 33.44
N ARG A 166 13.45 19.13 34.66
CA ARG A 166 14.67 19.49 35.38
C ARG A 166 15.50 18.24 35.68
N ARG A 167 16.81 18.40 35.82
CA ARG A 167 17.74 17.28 36.09
C ARG A 167 17.45 16.56 37.41
N ASP A 168 16.76 17.19 38.34
CA ASP A 168 16.42 16.72 39.68
C ASP A 168 14.91 16.49 39.89
N ASP A 169 14.14 16.26 38.82
CA ASP A 169 12.70 16.03 38.91
C ASP A 169 12.38 14.82 39.82
N THR A 170 11.75 15.12 40.96
CA THR A 170 11.28 14.10 41.92
C THR A 170 9.79 13.79 41.77
N GLN A 171 9.04 14.67 41.09
CA GLN A 171 7.59 14.60 40.90
C GLN A 171 7.23 14.00 39.53
N THR A 172 7.67 12.77 39.28
CA THR A 172 7.46 12.04 38.02
C THR A 172 6.24 11.10 38.07
N SER A 173 5.74 10.70 36.91
CA SER A 173 4.64 9.73 36.77
C SER A 173 5.11 8.43 36.11
N THR A 174 4.61 7.29 36.58
CA THR A 174 4.92 5.97 36.00
C THR A 174 3.64 5.21 35.67
N TYR A 175 3.50 4.79 34.41
CA TYR A 175 2.29 4.14 33.91
C TYR A 175 2.57 3.24 32.70
N GLN A 176 1.62 2.37 32.37
CA GLN A 176 1.69 1.40 31.28
C GLN A 176 0.43 1.42 30.42
N ALA A 177 0.62 1.10 29.13
CA ALA A 177 -0.45 0.76 28.21
C ALA A 177 -0.17 -0.59 27.56
N VAL A 178 -1.19 -1.44 27.50
CA VAL A 178 -1.16 -2.71 26.77
C VAL A 178 -2.22 -2.70 25.69
N LEU A 179 -1.82 -2.78 24.44
CA LEU A 179 -2.72 -3.01 23.31
C LEU A 179 -2.70 -4.49 22.93
N THR A 180 -3.86 -5.09 22.71
CA THR A 180 -3.96 -6.51 22.40
C THR A 180 -5.07 -6.80 21.41
N THR A 181 -4.88 -7.76 20.50
CA THR A 181 -5.92 -8.23 19.57
C THR A 181 -5.89 -9.75 19.36
N ASP A 182 -7.07 -10.35 19.24
CA ASP A 182 -7.26 -11.75 18.79
C ASP A 182 -7.41 -11.85 17.26
N GLY A 183 -7.25 -10.72 16.55
CA GLY A 183 -7.47 -10.56 15.11
C GLY A 183 -8.84 -9.97 14.76
N ASN A 184 -9.90 -10.29 15.51
CA ASN A 184 -11.26 -9.84 15.24
C ASN A 184 -11.72 -8.74 16.21
N ARG A 185 -11.22 -8.76 17.45
CA ARG A 185 -11.49 -7.86 18.57
C ARG A 185 -10.18 -7.28 19.09
N SER A 186 -10.24 -6.10 19.68
CA SER A 186 -9.05 -5.43 20.22
C SER A 186 -9.35 -4.64 21.48
N PHE A 187 -8.34 -4.54 22.34
CA PHE A 187 -8.45 -3.92 23.65
C PHE A 187 -7.21 -3.06 23.98
N ALA A 188 -7.42 -2.05 24.82
CA ALA A 188 -6.36 -1.33 25.52
C ALA A 188 -6.56 -1.48 27.03
N LEU A 189 -5.50 -1.86 27.74
CA LEU A 189 -5.42 -1.82 29.20
C LEU A 189 -4.47 -0.70 29.59
N LEU A 190 -4.93 0.24 30.40
CA LEU A 190 -4.13 1.32 30.96
C LEU A 190 -3.92 1.03 32.45
N LEU A 191 -2.66 0.95 32.88
CA LEU A 191 -2.27 0.64 34.25
C LEU A 191 -1.43 1.78 34.82
N TYR A 192 -1.75 2.22 36.03
CA TYR A 192 -1.05 3.33 36.70
C TYR A 192 -0.42 2.84 38.00
N GLN A 193 0.83 3.22 38.26
CA GLN A 193 1.52 2.82 39.48
C GLN A 193 0.84 3.46 40.70
N ASP A 194 0.42 2.64 41.68
CA ASP A 194 -0.20 3.13 42.93
C ASP A 194 0.76 4.08 43.67
N GLY A 195 0.36 5.34 43.86
CA GLY A 195 1.20 6.39 44.43
C GLY A 195 2.34 6.87 43.52
N GLY A 196 2.44 6.33 42.30
CA GLY A 196 3.47 6.65 41.32
C GLY A 196 3.10 7.79 40.36
N MET A 197 1.85 8.23 40.32
CA MET A 197 1.39 9.37 39.49
C MET A 197 1.56 10.70 40.24
N ARG A 198 2.77 11.28 40.20
CA ARG A 198 3.17 12.37 41.12
C ARG A 198 3.36 13.74 40.48
N TRP A 199 2.97 13.92 39.21
CA TRP A 199 3.02 15.24 38.57
C TRP A 199 2.30 16.29 39.43
N ASP A 200 2.95 17.45 39.56
CA ASP A 200 2.42 18.60 40.28
C ASP A 200 1.55 19.45 39.34
N TYR A 201 0.29 19.07 39.26
CA TYR A 201 -0.69 19.73 38.40
C TYR A 201 -0.88 21.23 38.68
N THR A 202 -0.42 21.73 39.84
CA THR A 202 -0.53 23.16 40.20
C THR A 202 0.54 24.02 39.54
N LYS A 203 1.64 23.40 39.08
CA LYS A 203 2.76 24.09 38.41
C LYS A 203 2.72 23.95 36.89
N LEU A 204 1.82 23.14 36.35
CA LEU A 204 1.65 22.97 34.91
C LEU A 204 1.04 24.23 34.30
N ALA A 205 1.56 24.66 33.16
CA ALA A 205 1.02 25.80 32.42
C ALA A 205 -0.41 25.54 31.93
N ALA A 206 -0.71 24.29 31.56
CA ALA A 206 -2.06 23.81 31.31
C ALA A 206 -2.26 22.44 31.97
N ALA A 207 -3.32 22.29 32.75
CA ALA A 207 -3.63 21.04 33.43
C ALA A 207 -4.67 20.24 32.64
N ASN A 208 -4.35 19.79 31.42
CA ASN A 208 -5.29 19.25 30.43
C ASN A 208 -5.13 17.77 30.08
N VAL A 209 -4.54 16.97 30.97
CA VAL A 209 -4.35 15.52 30.73
C VAL A 209 -5.60 14.82 30.20
N LEU A 210 -5.42 14.01 29.15
CA LEU A 210 -6.46 13.25 28.48
C LEU A 210 -6.17 11.74 28.56
N ILE A 211 -7.20 10.98 28.94
CA ILE A 211 -7.17 9.51 28.99
C ILE A 211 -8.36 8.99 28.19
N GLY A 212 -8.14 8.02 27.32
CA GLY A 212 -9.19 7.43 26.49
C GLY A 212 -8.69 7.01 25.11
N PHE A 213 -9.59 6.97 24.12
CA PHE A 213 -9.21 6.68 22.74
C PHE A 213 -10.16 7.32 21.73
N SER A 214 -9.68 7.43 20.49
CA SER A 214 -10.49 7.74 19.31
C SER A 214 -10.03 6.96 18.09
N SER A 215 -10.97 6.35 17.37
CA SER A 215 -10.73 5.62 16.13
C SER A 215 -10.63 6.51 14.88
N GLY A 216 -10.94 7.81 15.00
CA GLY A 216 -11.08 8.77 13.89
C GLY A 216 -12.24 8.47 12.93
N ASN A 217 -13.03 7.42 13.16
CA ASN A 217 -14.15 7.01 12.29
C ASN A 217 -15.51 6.91 13.01
N GLY A 218 -15.67 7.76 14.03
CA GLY A 218 -16.90 7.93 14.82
C GLY A 218 -17.00 7.01 16.03
N TYR A 219 -15.89 6.43 16.50
CA TYR A 219 -15.85 5.61 17.72
C TYR A 219 -14.77 6.11 18.67
N ALA A 220 -15.17 6.66 19.81
CA ALA A 220 -14.27 7.20 20.81
C ALA A 220 -14.86 7.05 22.21
N GLN A 221 -13.99 7.06 23.20
CA GLN A 221 -14.37 7.08 24.59
C GLN A 221 -13.39 7.92 25.39
N ASN A 222 -13.90 8.97 26.05
CA ASN A 222 -13.16 9.73 27.06
C ASN A 222 -13.30 9.05 28.42
N ASN A 223 -12.22 9.04 29.20
CA ASN A 223 -12.29 8.61 30.59
C ASN A 223 -13.20 9.54 31.39
N LYS A 224 -13.92 8.97 32.37
CA LYS A 224 -14.78 9.74 33.29
C LYS A 224 -13.99 10.76 34.13
N LEU A 225 -12.68 10.53 34.31
CA LEU A 225 -11.78 11.44 35.01
C LEU A 225 -11.50 12.71 34.20
N THR A 226 -11.56 12.69 32.87
CA THR A 226 -11.22 13.85 32.01
C THR A 226 -12.04 15.10 32.33
N GLN A 227 -13.30 14.93 32.77
CA GLN A 227 -14.19 16.04 33.16
C GLN A 227 -14.05 16.47 34.63
N LYS A 228 -13.15 15.83 35.40
CA LYS A 228 -12.93 16.13 36.82
C LYS A 228 -11.84 17.22 36.99
N PRO A 229 -11.79 17.88 38.16
CA PRO A 229 -10.72 18.84 38.46
C PRO A 229 -9.32 18.22 38.33
N PRO A 230 -8.27 19.02 38.06
CA PRO A 230 -6.87 18.55 37.95
C PRO A 230 -6.42 17.61 39.08
N ALA A 231 -6.78 17.92 40.33
CA ALA A 231 -6.46 17.10 41.50
C ALA A 231 -6.90 15.62 41.39
N VAL A 232 -7.97 15.36 40.63
CA VAL A 232 -8.55 14.03 40.42
C VAL A 232 -7.98 13.39 39.15
N LYS A 233 -7.96 14.13 38.04
CA LYS A 233 -7.58 13.56 36.73
C LYS A 233 -6.09 13.25 36.58
N TYR A 234 -5.21 13.92 37.33
CA TYR A 234 -3.78 13.59 37.42
C TYR A 234 -3.46 12.47 38.42
N ARG A 235 -4.47 11.85 39.04
CA ARG A 235 -4.32 10.73 39.97
C ARG A 235 -5.13 9.50 39.54
N PRO A 236 -5.01 9.03 38.28
CA PRO A 236 -5.80 7.92 37.77
C PRO A 236 -5.49 6.59 38.49
N ASP A 237 -4.37 6.50 39.20
CA ASP A 237 -3.96 5.41 40.10
C ASP A 237 -4.89 5.24 41.31
N GLN A 238 -5.58 6.31 41.74
CA GLN A 238 -6.46 6.29 42.92
C GLN A 238 -7.94 6.02 42.61
N TYR A 239 -8.30 5.85 41.34
CA TYR A 239 -9.69 5.68 40.90
C TYR A 239 -9.88 4.41 40.05
N SER A 240 -11.16 4.09 39.77
CA SER A 240 -11.71 2.87 39.15
C SER A 240 -12.06 1.74 40.12
N ASN A 241 -12.75 0.70 39.62
CA ASN A 241 -13.15 -0.48 40.42
C ASN A 241 -11.95 -1.31 40.89
N VAL A 242 -10.82 -1.23 40.18
CA VAL A 242 -9.52 -1.79 40.58
C VAL A 242 -8.54 -0.67 40.47
N ARG A 243 -8.20 -0.01 41.58
CA ARG A 243 -7.47 1.27 41.59
C ARG A 243 -6.29 1.23 40.61
N GLY A 244 -6.29 2.18 39.66
CA GLY A 244 -5.26 2.29 38.62
C GLY A 244 -5.41 1.41 37.38
N LEU A 245 -6.51 0.68 37.17
CA LEU A 245 -6.75 -0.12 35.95
C LEU A 245 -7.95 0.37 35.14
N TRP A 246 -7.73 0.60 33.85
CA TRP A 246 -8.78 0.92 32.88
C TRP A 246 -8.69 0.01 31.66
N ILE A 247 -9.81 -0.57 31.25
CA ILE A 247 -9.87 -1.47 30.09
C ILE A 247 -10.87 -0.91 29.08
N TYR A 248 -10.42 -0.73 27.84
CA TYR A 248 -11.20 -0.22 26.73
C TYR A 248 -11.29 -1.27 25.62
N ARG A 249 -12.49 -1.47 25.08
CA ARG A 249 -12.68 -2.17 23.81
C ARG A 249 -12.47 -1.18 22.67
N LEU A 250 -11.60 -1.50 21.73
CA LEU A 250 -11.19 -0.59 20.66
C LEU A 250 -11.89 -0.89 19.33
N ASP A 251 -12.33 -2.12 19.09
CA ASP A 251 -13.15 -2.46 17.93
C ASP A 251 -14.62 -2.03 18.13
N SER A 252 -15.24 -1.45 17.10
CA SER A 252 -16.67 -1.09 17.17
C SER A 252 -17.59 -2.22 16.68
N ARG A 253 -17.04 -3.24 16.00
CA ARG A 253 -17.74 -4.44 15.53
C ARG A 253 -16.73 -5.55 15.25
N SER A 254 -17.10 -6.79 15.55
CA SER A 254 -16.34 -7.96 15.14
C SER A 254 -16.37 -8.10 13.61
N ARG A 255 -15.22 -8.42 13.00
CA ARG A 255 -15.08 -8.64 11.56
C ARG A 255 -14.27 -9.92 11.34
N VAL A 256 -14.50 -10.60 10.22
CA VAL A 256 -13.61 -11.70 9.80
C VAL A 256 -12.28 -11.10 9.37
N ASN A 257 -11.21 -11.47 10.07
CA ASN A 257 -9.85 -11.10 9.69
C ASN A 257 -9.26 -12.12 8.72
N TYR A 258 -9.38 -11.87 7.42
CA TYR A 258 -8.83 -12.74 6.38
C TYR A 258 -7.30 -12.84 6.40
N ARG A 259 -6.58 -11.86 6.97
CA ARG A 259 -5.12 -11.98 7.16
C ARG A 259 -4.82 -13.06 8.19
N LEU A 260 -5.55 -13.08 9.30
CA LEU A 260 -5.43 -14.14 10.31
C LEU A 260 -5.80 -15.51 9.74
N GLN A 261 -6.91 -15.63 9.00
CA GLN A 261 -7.33 -16.89 8.38
C GLN A 261 -6.25 -17.42 7.41
N CYS A 262 -5.69 -16.54 6.56
CA CYS A 262 -4.62 -16.91 5.65
C CYS A 262 -3.33 -17.32 6.39
N LEU A 263 -2.88 -16.55 7.38
CA LEU A 263 -1.66 -16.87 8.15
C LEU A 263 -1.81 -18.17 8.95
N ALA A 264 -2.96 -18.37 9.59
CA ALA A 264 -3.25 -19.60 10.32
C ALA A 264 -3.23 -20.82 9.38
N TRP A 265 -3.78 -20.69 8.18
CA TRP A 265 -3.67 -21.73 7.16
C TRP A 265 -2.21 -21.96 6.75
N LEU A 266 -1.46 -20.91 6.39
CA LEU A 266 -0.05 -20.99 5.97
C LEU A 266 0.84 -21.71 6.99
N ASP A 267 0.62 -21.46 8.29
CA ASP A 267 1.38 -22.07 9.39
C ASP A 267 1.13 -23.59 9.53
N THR A 268 -0.05 -24.07 9.11
CA THR A 268 -0.41 -25.50 9.15
C THR A 268 -0.01 -26.28 7.90
N GLU A 269 0.36 -25.57 6.82
CA GLU A 269 0.60 -26.20 5.52
C GLU A 269 2.07 -26.64 5.35
N PRO A 270 2.31 -27.88 4.90
CA PRO A 270 3.66 -28.40 4.65
C PRO A 270 4.26 -27.81 3.38
N ALA A 271 5.56 -28.02 3.19
CA ALA A 271 6.24 -27.66 1.95
C ALA A 271 5.71 -28.48 0.75
N PRO A 272 5.58 -27.89 -0.45
CA PRO A 272 5.04 -28.57 -1.63
C PRO A 272 5.71 -29.91 -1.97
N ALA A 273 7.03 -29.98 -1.81
CA ALA A 273 7.84 -31.17 -2.11
C ALA A 273 7.40 -32.45 -1.36
N THR A 274 6.58 -32.32 -0.32
CA THR A 274 6.05 -33.47 0.44
C THR A 274 4.82 -34.13 -0.20
N TRP A 275 4.15 -33.46 -1.14
CA TRP A 275 2.88 -33.94 -1.70
C TRP A 275 2.72 -33.72 -3.21
N ASN A 276 3.53 -32.87 -3.83
CA ASN A 276 3.34 -32.44 -5.23
C ASN A 276 4.06 -33.30 -6.28
N SER A 277 4.56 -34.47 -5.91
CA SER A 277 5.12 -35.43 -6.86
C SER A 277 4.03 -36.00 -7.78
N GLN A 278 4.38 -36.27 -9.04
CA GLN A 278 3.52 -36.95 -10.02
C GLN A 278 2.20 -36.20 -10.34
N LEU A 279 2.21 -34.87 -10.25
CA LEU A 279 1.09 -34.05 -10.70
C LEU A 279 1.21 -33.72 -12.19
N PRO A 280 0.14 -33.89 -12.99
CA PRO A 280 0.19 -33.57 -14.41
C PRO A 280 0.07 -32.05 -14.65
N PRO A 281 0.63 -31.52 -15.75
CA PRO A 281 0.46 -30.11 -16.13
C PRO A 281 -0.98 -29.80 -16.56
N CYS A 282 -1.37 -28.54 -16.69
CA CYS A 282 -2.68 -28.20 -17.26
C CYS A 282 -2.68 -28.42 -18.79
N PRO A 283 -3.77 -28.92 -19.40
CA PRO A 283 -3.95 -28.86 -20.85
C PRO A 283 -3.83 -27.41 -21.38
N CYS A 284 -3.26 -27.24 -22.56
CA CYS A 284 -2.96 -25.90 -23.08
C CYS A 284 -4.22 -25.11 -23.48
N SER A 285 -5.30 -25.81 -23.83
CA SER A 285 -6.56 -25.23 -24.28
C SER A 285 -7.76 -25.94 -23.67
N ARG A 286 -8.91 -25.25 -23.64
CA ARG A 286 -10.15 -25.82 -23.11
C ARG A 286 -10.61 -27.05 -23.91
N PRO A 287 -10.59 -27.08 -25.26
CA PRO A 287 -10.94 -28.28 -26.01
C PRO A 287 -10.06 -29.48 -25.67
N GLN A 288 -8.75 -29.29 -25.48
CA GLN A 288 -7.87 -30.35 -25.00
C GLN A 288 -8.29 -30.83 -23.61
N ALA A 289 -8.57 -29.91 -22.69
CA ALA A 289 -8.96 -30.23 -21.33
C ALA A 289 -10.31 -30.96 -21.22
N GLU A 290 -11.28 -30.61 -22.07
CA GLU A 290 -12.61 -31.23 -22.14
C GLU A 290 -12.57 -32.63 -22.77
N LEU A 291 -11.56 -32.89 -23.62
CA LEU A 291 -11.37 -34.17 -24.29
C LEU A 291 -10.37 -35.10 -23.60
N ASP A 292 -9.54 -34.58 -22.70
CA ASP A 292 -8.58 -35.34 -21.92
C ASP A 292 -9.27 -35.94 -20.68
N PRO A 293 -9.58 -37.25 -20.68
CA PRO A 293 -10.37 -37.88 -19.61
C PRO A 293 -9.65 -37.91 -18.26
N ARG A 294 -8.36 -37.52 -18.21
CA ARG A 294 -7.62 -37.31 -16.96
C ARG A 294 -8.07 -36.04 -16.23
N TYR A 295 -8.93 -35.22 -16.84
CA TYR A 295 -9.52 -34.03 -16.24
C TYR A 295 -11.05 -34.10 -16.27
N HIS A 296 -11.68 -33.48 -15.29
CA HIS A 296 -13.13 -33.34 -15.23
C HIS A 296 -13.53 -31.89 -14.96
N TRP A 297 -14.76 -31.57 -15.34
CA TRP A 297 -15.35 -30.28 -15.03
C TRP A 297 -15.63 -30.16 -13.53
N SER A 298 -15.42 -28.95 -13.00
CA SER A 298 -15.86 -28.55 -11.67
C SER A 298 -16.65 -27.26 -11.76
N ARG A 299 -17.67 -27.14 -10.91
CA ARG A 299 -18.60 -26.01 -10.93
C ARG A 299 -17.89 -24.69 -10.59
N GLY A 300 -17.67 -23.85 -11.61
CA GLY A 300 -17.03 -22.53 -11.53
C GLY A 300 -17.97 -21.35 -11.82
N ASP A 301 -17.41 -20.14 -11.83
CA ASP A 301 -18.10 -18.90 -12.22
C ASP A 301 -18.50 -18.92 -13.71
N SER A 302 -19.55 -18.19 -14.09
CA SER A 302 -20.10 -18.12 -15.44
C SER A 302 -19.10 -17.66 -16.53
N SER A 303 -18.05 -16.93 -16.14
CA SER A 303 -17.07 -16.34 -17.06
C SER A 303 -15.77 -17.16 -17.22
N VAL A 304 -15.49 -18.10 -16.32
CA VAL A 304 -14.25 -18.90 -16.29
C VAL A 304 -14.58 -20.37 -16.05
N ARG A 305 -14.09 -21.26 -16.91
CA ARG A 305 -14.29 -22.71 -16.76
C ARG A 305 -13.19 -23.30 -15.88
N MET A 306 -13.56 -24.05 -14.86
CA MET A 306 -12.64 -24.75 -13.97
C MET A 306 -12.65 -26.25 -14.28
N LEU A 307 -11.46 -26.82 -14.45
CA LEU A 307 -11.27 -28.26 -14.55
C LEU A 307 -10.27 -28.73 -13.50
N ARG A 308 -10.42 -29.98 -13.06
CA ARG A 308 -9.54 -30.64 -12.11
C ARG A 308 -9.13 -32.02 -12.60
N THR A 309 -8.06 -32.57 -12.03
CA THR A 309 -7.66 -33.96 -12.30
C THR A 309 -8.77 -34.93 -11.89
N ALA A 310 -9.07 -35.92 -12.73
CA ALA A 310 -10.10 -36.95 -12.54
C ALA A 310 -9.81 -37.88 -11.35
N SER A 311 -8.55 -38.00 -10.96
CA SER A 311 -8.14 -38.79 -9.80
C SER A 311 -7.07 -38.05 -9.01
N PRO A 312 -6.98 -38.29 -7.70
CA PRO A 312 -5.89 -37.78 -6.89
C PRO A 312 -4.58 -38.51 -7.22
N SER A 313 -3.46 -37.83 -7.01
CA SER A 313 -2.14 -38.47 -6.98
C SER A 313 -2.03 -39.42 -5.77
N PRO A 314 -0.99 -40.27 -5.69
CA PRO A 314 -0.76 -41.12 -4.52
C PRO A 314 -0.69 -40.37 -3.18
N ALA A 315 -0.36 -39.07 -3.21
CA ALA A 315 -0.32 -38.20 -2.03
C ALA A 315 -1.69 -37.54 -1.71
N GLY A 316 -2.75 -37.85 -2.46
CA GLY A 316 -4.07 -37.23 -2.32
C GLY A 316 -4.21 -35.85 -3.01
N ALA A 317 -3.21 -35.45 -3.81
CA ALA A 317 -3.12 -34.14 -4.43
C ALA A 317 -3.69 -34.11 -5.85
N GLY A 318 -3.89 -32.93 -6.40
CA GLY A 318 -4.41 -32.74 -7.75
C GLY A 318 -4.02 -31.40 -8.35
N VAL A 319 -4.58 -31.09 -9.51
CA VAL A 319 -4.36 -29.83 -10.21
C VAL A 319 -5.69 -29.20 -10.56
N ARG A 320 -5.79 -27.88 -10.40
CA ARG A 320 -6.91 -27.04 -10.82
C ARG A 320 -6.47 -26.13 -11.96
N CYS A 321 -7.17 -26.20 -13.09
CA CYS A 321 -6.92 -25.39 -14.28
C CYS A 321 -8.11 -24.49 -14.57
N LEU A 322 -7.86 -23.21 -14.83
CA LEU A 322 -8.88 -22.21 -15.15
C LEU A 322 -8.72 -21.76 -16.60
N TYR A 323 -9.82 -21.76 -17.35
CA TYR A 323 -9.86 -21.41 -18.76
C TYR A 323 -10.80 -20.24 -19.03
N GLN A 324 -10.35 -19.30 -19.86
CA GLN A 324 -11.10 -18.13 -20.31
C GLN A 324 -11.07 -18.06 -21.84
N GLY A 325 -12.23 -17.93 -22.48
CA GLY A 325 -12.30 -17.81 -23.94
C GLY A 325 -11.74 -19.02 -24.71
N GLY A 326 -11.53 -20.17 -24.05
CA GLY A 326 -10.93 -21.37 -24.65
C GLY A 326 -9.42 -21.53 -24.39
N SER A 327 -8.77 -20.53 -23.82
CA SER A 327 -7.34 -20.54 -23.45
C SER A 327 -7.14 -20.83 -21.97
N LEU A 328 -6.01 -21.46 -21.61
CA LEU A 328 -5.59 -21.59 -20.21
C LEU A 328 -5.26 -20.20 -19.65
N LEU A 329 -5.97 -19.80 -18.58
CA LEU A 329 -5.78 -18.53 -17.88
C LEU A 329 -4.77 -18.68 -16.74
N GLU A 330 -5.00 -19.66 -15.86
CA GLU A 330 -4.09 -19.99 -14.76
C GLU A 330 -4.30 -21.42 -14.27
N GLY A 331 -3.28 -22.00 -13.63
CA GLY A 331 -3.37 -23.30 -12.98
C GLY A 331 -2.69 -23.31 -11.61
N TRP A 332 -3.22 -24.13 -10.71
CA TRP A 332 -2.78 -24.28 -9.32
C TRP A 332 -2.65 -25.75 -8.94
N GLN A 333 -1.54 -26.11 -8.30
CA GLN A 333 -1.40 -27.41 -7.63
C GLN A 333 -2.18 -27.37 -6.32
N GLU A 334 -3.01 -28.40 -6.05
CA GLU A 334 -3.84 -28.51 -4.85
C GLU A 334 -3.40 -29.75 -4.05
N ARG A 335 -3.13 -29.60 -2.75
CA ARG A 335 -2.68 -30.71 -1.89
C ARG A 335 -3.81 -31.67 -1.57
N THR A 336 -4.99 -31.12 -1.34
CA THR A 336 -6.21 -31.90 -1.14
C THR A 336 -7.11 -31.76 -2.35
N TRP A 337 -7.27 -32.88 -3.05
CA TRP A 337 -8.17 -32.97 -4.19
C TRP A 337 -9.58 -32.47 -3.81
N ASN A 338 -10.06 -31.44 -4.50
CA ASN A 338 -11.40 -30.82 -4.37
C ASN A 338 -11.72 -30.01 -3.09
N ARG A 339 -10.75 -29.53 -2.28
CA ARG A 339 -11.07 -28.87 -0.99
C ARG A 339 -10.34 -27.55 -0.64
N GLU A 340 -9.74 -26.84 -1.59
CA GLU A 340 -8.79 -25.73 -1.26
C GLU A 340 -9.20 -24.32 -1.73
N LEU A 341 -10.46 -24.12 -2.12
CA LEU A 341 -10.91 -22.82 -2.64
C LEU A 341 -11.02 -21.72 -1.56
N GLU A 342 -11.24 -22.08 -0.30
CA GLU A 342 -11.40 -21.11 0.79
C GLU A 342 -10.09 -20.39 1.11
N ALA A 343 -8.99 -21.12 1.24
CA ALA A 343 -7.67 -20.55 1.49
C ALA A 343 -7.24 -19.60 0.37
N PHE A 344 -7.49 -19.98 -0.88
CA PHE A 344 -7.28 -19.11 -2.03
C PHE A 344 -8.13 -17.83 -1.95
N ASP A 345 -9.42 -17.92 -1.60
CA ASP A 345 -10.27 -16.74 -1.43
C ASP A 345 -9.74 -15.81 -0.33
N TRP A 346 -9.37 -16.36 0.83
CA TRP A 346 -8.81 -15.57 1.94
C TRP A 346 -7.52 -14.87 1.53
N CYS A 347 -6.52 -15.63 1.07
CA CYS A 347 -5.18 -15.13 0.81
C CYS A 347 -5.09 -14.25 -0.44
N CYS A 348 -5.71 -14.64 -1.54
CA CYS A 348 -5.53 -14.00 -2.85
C CYS A 348 -6.61 -12.97 -3.19
N ARG A 349 -7.85 -13.13 -2.70
CA ARG A 349 -8.98 -12.25 -3.08
C ARG A 349 -9.39 -11.28 -1.98
N ARG A 350 -9.49 -11.74 -0.74
CA ARG A 350 -10.10 -10.97 0.37
C ARG A 350 -9.12 -10.09 1.12
N VAL A 351 -7.86 -10.51 1.27
CA VAL A 351 -6.84 -9.73 2.01
C VAL A 351 -6.48 -8.43 1.30
N GLY A 352 -6.50 -8.41 -0.04
CA GLY A 352 -6.19 -7.22 -0.84
C GLY A 352 -4.71 -6.79 -0.80
N LYS A 353 -3.82 -7.69 -0.37
CA LYS A 353 -2.35 -7.51 -0.39
C LYS A 353 -1.70 -8.63 -1.19
N PRO A 354 -1.04 -8.35 -2.34
CA PRO A 354 -0.46 -9.36 -3.22
C PRO A 354 0.52 -10.32 -2.53
N LEU A 355 1.25 -9.83 -1.51
CA LEU A 355 2.19 -10.64 -0.73
C LEU A 355 1.55 -11.90 -0.11
N PHE A 356 0.29 -11.82 0.31
CA PHE A 356 -0.40 -12.99 0.88
C PHE A 356 -0.72 -14.04 -0.18
N CYS A 357 -1.03 -13.61 -1.42
CA CYS A 357 -1.20 -14.54 -2.53
C CYS A 357 0.14 -15.16 -2.97
N ALA A 358 1.24 -14.40 -2.89
CA ALA A 358 2.58 -14.94 -3.13
C ALA A 358 2.95 -16.01 -2.10
N ARG A 359 2.70 -15.77 -0.80
CA ARG A 359 2.88 -16.78 0.26
C ARG A 359 1.97 -18.00 0.08
N PHE A 360 0.74 -17.80 -0.38
CA PHE A 360 -0.14 -18.91 -0.78
C PHE A 360 0.51 -19.73 -1.92
N ALA A 361 1.07 -19.07 -2.93
CA ALA A 361 1.73 -19.73 -4.05
C ALA A 361 3.01 -20.51 -3.65
N GLU A 362 3.70 -20.10 -2.58
CA GLU A 362 4.79 -20.90 -1.99
C GLU A 362 4.29 -22.24 -1.43
N LYS A 363 3.05 -22.30 -0.94
CA LYS A 363 2.41 -23.52 -0.41
C LYS A 363 1.60 -24.27 -1.45
N ARG A 364 1.16 -23.61 -2.52
CA ARG A 364 0.38 -24.15 -3.65
C ARG A 364 0.95 -23.60 -4.95
N PRO A 365 2.01 -24.22 -5.49
CA PRO A 365 2.68 -23.71 -6.68
C PRO A 365 1.73 -23.57 -7.86
N ARG A 366 1.97 -22.54 -8.69
CA ARG A 366 1.29 -22.40 -9.98
C ARG A 366 1.74 -23.53 -10.90
N VAL A 367 0.85 -23.95 -11.79
CA VAL A 367 1.12 -24.94 -12.84
C VAL A 367 0.58 -24.43 -14.16
N GLY A 368 1.43 -24.44 -15.18
CA GLY A 368 1.06 -24.08 -16.55
C GLY A 368 0.81 -25.32 -17.40
N CYS A 369 0.89 -25.13 -18.71
CA CYS A 369 0.81 -26.21 -19.68
C CYS A 369 2.16 -26.69 -20.22
N GLU A 370 3.25 -26.20 -19.64
CA GLU A 370 4.59 -26.67 -19.96
C GLU A 370 4.72 -28.17 -19.64
N GLY A 371 5.19 -28.95 -20.63
CA GLY A 371 5.29 -30.40 -20.52
C GLY A 371 3.96 -31.15 -20.69
N TYR A 372 2.86 -30.48 -21.05
CA TYR A 372 1.60 -31.16 -21.34
C TYR A 372 1.72 -32.03 -22.59
N VAL A 373 1.48 -33.33 -22.41
CA VAL A 373 1.37 -34.30 -23.49
C VAL A 373 -0.05 -34.86 -23.46
N PRO A 374 -0.84 -34.67 -24.55
CA PRO A 374 -2.19 -35.20 -24.64
C PRO A 374 -2.15 -36.73 -24.67
N PRO A 375 -3.16 -37.41 -24.11
CA PRO A 375 -3.26 -38.85 -24.26
C PRO A 375 -3.61 -39.16 -25.72
N THR A 376 -3.06 -40.24 -26.25
CA THR A 376 -3.28 -40.64 -27.64
C THR A 376 -4.48 -41.57 -27.72
N PRO A 377 -5.55 -41.18 -28.45
CA PRO A 377 -6.73 -42.03 -28.57
C PRO A 377 -6.56 -43.05 -29.70
N ALA A 378 -7.01 -44.28 -29.44
CA ALA A 378 -7.28 -45.33 -30.43
C ALA A 378 -8.70 -45.85 -30.20
N GLY A 379 -9.34 -46.44 -31.21
CA GLY A 379 -10.74 -46.81 -31.07
C GLY A 379 -11.23 -47.82 -32.08
N ALA A 380 -12.38 -48.40 -31.74
CA ALA A 380 -13.10 -49.31 -32.61
C ALA A 380 -14.62 -49.08 -32.53
N PHE A 381 -15.27 -49.03 -33.69
CA PHE A 381 -16.68 -48.68 -33.85
C PHE A 381 -17.27 -49.36 -35.10
N GLY A 382 -18.59 -49.47 -35.19
CA GLY A 382 -19.24 -50.16 -36.32
C GLY A 382 -18.95 -51.67 -36.35
N ASP A 383 -18.81 -52.25 -37.55
CA ASP A 383 -18.70 -53.70 -37.74
C ASP A 383 -17.27 -54.28 -37.83
N PRO A 384 -16.57 -54.34 -36.69
CA PRO A 384 -15.57 -53.36 -36.28
C PRO A 384 -14.74 -52.69 -37.40
N HIS A 385 -14.79 -51.36 -37.44
CA HIS A 385 -13.72 -50.52 -37.98
C HIS A 385 -12.80 -50.09 -36.85
N ILE A 386 -11.49 -50.23 -37.06
CA ILE A 386 -10.45 -50.01 -36.06
C ILE A 386 -9.56 -48.86 -36.54
N THR A 387 -9.22 -47.95 -35.63
CA THR A 387 -8.14 -46.97 -35.82
C THR A 387 -7.08 -47.18 -34.75
N THR A 388 -5.84 -47.49 -35.18
CA THR A 388 -4.68 -47.75 -34.31
C THR A 388 -4.18 -46.49 -33.62
N LEU A 389 -3.24 -46.65 -32.68
CA LEU A 389 -2.60 -45.54 -31.98
C LEU A 389 -1.78 -44.63 -32.92
N ASP A 390 -1.25 -45.17 -34.02
CA ASP A 390 -0.54 -44.41 -35.08
C ASP A 390 -1.47 -43.93 -36.20
N GLY A 391 -2.76 -44.25 -36.11
CA GLY A 391 -3.80 -43.68 -36.96
C GLY A 391 -4.09 -44.46 -38.23
N LEU A 392 -3.61 -45.70 -38.36
CA LEU A 392 -4.01 -46.61 -39.41
C LEU A 392 -5.48 -47.03 -39.19
N THR A 393 -6.31 -46.84 -40.21
CA THR A 393 -7.74 -47.23 -40.19
C THR A 393 -7.98 -48.43 -41.09
N TYR A 394 -8.65 -49.47 -40.56
CA TYR A 394 -8.97 -50.70 -41.28
C TYR A 394 -10.24 -51.38 -40.74
N THR A 395 -10.79 -52.35 -41.48
CA THR A 395 -11.98 -53.12 -41.09
C THR A 395 -11.58 -54.52 -40.67
N PHE A 396 -12.12 -55.01 -39.55
CA PHE A 396 -11.88 -56.36 -39.04
C PHE A 396 -13.15 -57.00 -38.48
N ASN A 397 -13.84 -57.78 -39.32
CA ASN A 397 -15.05 -58.53 -38.97
C ASN A 397 -14.75 -59.92 -38.39
N GLY A 398 -13.98 -60.01 -37.30
CA GLY A 398 -13.70 -61.26 -36.60
C GLY A 398 -14.83 -61.67 -35.65
N LEU A 399 -15.18 -62.97 -35.59
CA LEU A 399 -16.11 -63.52 -34.59
C LEU A 399 -15.33 -64.20 -33.47
N GLY A 400 -15.34 -63.63 -32.26
CA GLY A 400 -14.62 -64.18 -31.11
C GLY A 400 -14.25 -63.14 -30.04
N ASP A 401 -13.27 -63.51 -29.21
CA ASP A 401 -12.71 -62.67 -28.16
C ASP A 401 -11.28 -62.27 -28.55
N PHE A 402 -11.04 -60.97 -28.68
CA PHE A 402 -9.80 -60.44 -29.24
C PHE A 402 -9.05 -59.56 -28.26
N VAL A 403 -7.71 -59.65 -28.32
CA VAL A 403 -6.83 -58.67 -27.67
C VAL A 403 -6.79 -57.41 -28.53
N LEU A 404 -7.49 -56.36 -28.08
CA LEU A 404 -7.46 -55.06 -28.74
C LEU A 404 -6.15 -54.35 -28.46
N LEU A 405 -5.73 -54.34 -27.20
CA LEU A 405 -4.50 -53.69 -26.78
C LEU A 405 -3.90 -54.38 -25.57
N GLN A 406 -2.60 -54.60 -25.64
CA GLN A 406 -1.73 -54.88 -24.51
C GLN A 406 -0.65 -53.82 -24.47
N ALA A 407 -0.50 -53.15 -23.34
CA ALA A 407 0.51 -52.12 -23.11
C ALA A 407 1.16 -52.32 -21.75
N SER A 408 2.48 -52.19 -21.64
CA SER A 408 3.18 -52.41 -20.37
C SER A 408 4.45 -51.59 -20.27
N ASP A 409 4.69 -50.96 -19.12
CA ASP A 409 5.98 -50.34 -18.79
C ASP A 409 6.63 -51.05 -17.59
N ALA A 410 7.63 -50.42 -16.96
CA ALA A 410 8.34 -51.01 -15.83
C ALA A 410 7.51 -51.15 -14.54
N GLN A 411 6.39 -50.42 -14.42
CA GLN A 411 5.59 -50.31 -13.18
C GLN A 411 4.12 -50.69 -13.37
N THR A 412 3.61 -50.60 -14.59
CA THR A 412 2.18 -50.68 -14.90
C THR A 412 1.94 -51.52 -16.16
N SER A 413 0.81 -52.23 -16.18
CA SER A 413 0.36 -53.02 -17.34
C SER A 413 -1.13 -52.78 -17.56
N PHE A 414 -1.51 -52.64 -18.82
CA PHE A 414 -2.88 -52.42 -19.26
C PHE A 414 -3.24 -53.40 -20.37
N VAL A 415 -4.42 -54.01 -20.26
CA VAL A 415 -4.95 -54.94 -21.27
C VAL A 415 -6.40 -54.56 -21.55
N LEU A 416 -6.76 -54.46 -22.82
CA LEU A 416 -8.11 -54.24 -23.32
C LEU A 416 -8.51 -55.38 -24.24
N HIS A 417 -9.59 -56.07 -23.89
CA HIS A 417 -10.20 -57.12 -24.69
C HIS A 417 -11.55 -56.66 -25.24
N GLY A 418 -11.89 -57.16 -26.43
CA GLY A 418 -13.20 -56.95 -27.06
C GLY A 418 -13.81 -58.27 -27.49
N ARG A 419 -15.09 -58.47 -27.13
CA ARG A 419 -15.90 -59.60 -27.57
C ARG A 419 -16.80 -59.16 -28.71
N THR A 420 -16.73 -59.87 -29.83
CA THR A 420 -17.64 -59.69 -30.95
C THR A 420 -18.67 -60.82 -31.01
N ALA A 421 -19.87 -60.48 -31.47
CA ALA A 421 -20.91 -61.44 -31.83
C ALA A 421 -21.35 -61.20 -33.28
N GLN A 422 -22.09 -62.15 -33.85
CA GLN A 422 -22.65 -61.98 -35.19
C GLN A 422 -23.81 -60.97 -35.15
N THR A 423 -23.81 -60.01 -36.08
CA THR A 423 -24.81 -58.95 -36.18
C THR A 423 -26.12 -59.49 -36.75
N GLY A 424 -27.00 -60.00 -35.90
CA GLY A 424 -28.27 -60.59 -36.33
C GLY A 424 -28.06 -61.77 -37.29
N MET A 425 -28.58 -61.69 -38.51
CA MET A 425 -28.35 -62.68 -39.57
C MET A 425 -27.30 -62.24 -40.60
N ALA A 426 -26.67 -61.07 -40.43
CA ALA A 426 -25.66 -60.56 -41.35
C ALA A 426 -24.36 -61.38 -41.24
N GLN A 427 -23.57 -61.42 -42.32
CA GLN A 427 -22.20 -61.94 -42.31
C GLN A 427 -21.21 -60.85 -41.85
N ALA A 428 -21.57 -60.19 -40.75
CA ALA A 428 -20.83 -59.11 -40.11
C ALA A 428 -20.86 -59.33 -38.60
N THR A 429 -19.96 -58.67 -37.88
CA THR A 429 -19.84 -58.79 -36.43
C THR A 429 -19.92 -57.44 -35.75
N ASN A 430 -20.36 -57.40 -34.50
CA ASN A 430 -20.39 -56.19 -33.67
C ASN A 430 -19.85 -56.47 -32.27
N PHE A 431 -19.26 -55.46 -31.63
CA PHE A 431 -18.85 -55.59 -30.23
C PHE A 431 -20.07 -55.63 -29.30
N VAL A 432 -20.07 -56.61 -28.40
CA VAL A 432 -21.12 -56.81 -27.38
C VAL A 432 -20.59 -56.73 -25.96
N ALA A 433 -19.26 -56.83 -25.77
CA ALA A 433 -18.63 -56.57 -24.49
C ALA A 433 -17.17 -56.10 -24.65
N PHE A 434 -16.69 -55.35 -23.66
CA PHE A 434 -15.29 -55.00 -23.48
C PHE A 434 -14.86 -55.32 -22.05
N ALA A 435 -13.59 -55.69 -21.88
CA ALA A 435 -12.99 -55.87 -20.56
C ALA A 435 -11.62 -55.20 -20.53
N ALA A 436 -11.38 -54.34 -19.54
CA ALA A 436 -10.12 -53.66 -19.33
C ALA A 436 -9.53 -54.08 -17.99
N GLN A 437 -8.27 -54.53 -17.98
CA GLN A 437 -7.52 -54.81 -16.77
C GLN A 437 -6.32 -53.87 -16.68
N TYR A 438 -6.20 -53.19 -15.55
CA TYR A 438 -5.07 -52.33 -15.22
C TYR A 438 -4.37 -52.86 -13.97
N ILE A 439 -3.06 -53.04 -14.08
CA ILE A 439 -2.19 -53.52 -13.02
C ILE A 439 -1.23 -52.39 -12.68
N SER A 440 -1.33 -51.87 -11.46
CA SER A 440 -0.35 -50.98 -10.85
C SER A 440 0.07 -51.56 -9.49
N ASN A 441 -0.09 -50.80 -8.40
CA ASN A 441 0.00 -51.33 -7.04
C ASN A 441 -1.16 -52.29 -6.72
N THR A 442 -2.30 -52.09 -7.39
CA THR A 442 -3.48 -52.95 -7.32
C THR A 442 -3.88 -53.40 -8.72
N THR A 443 -4.61 -54.51 -8.80
CA THR A 443 -5.23 -54.95 -10.05
C THR A 443 -6.69 -54.53 -10.05
N THR A 444 -7.09 -53.79 -11.07
CA THR A 444 -8.45 -53.32 -11.26
C THR A 444 -8.95 -53.78 -12.62
N THR A 445 -10.08 -54.48 -12.64
CA THR A 445 -10.75 -54.95 -13.86
C THR A 445 -12.10 -54.28 -13.99
N VAL A 446 -12.39 -53.70 -15.16
CA VAL A 446 -13.70 -53.13 -15.51
C VAL A 446 -14.23 -53.84 -16.74
N GLU A 447 -15.49 -54.26 -16.68
CA GLU A 447 -16.18 -54.94 -17.76
C GLU A 447 -17.42 -54.16 -18.17
N TRP A 448 -17.62 -53.99 -19.47
CA TRP A 448 -18.80 -53.36 -20.06
C TRP A 448 -19.50 -54.38 -20.94
N THR A 449 -20.79 -54.61 -20.70
CA THR A 449 -21.60 -55.53 -21.49
C THR A 449 -22.83 -54.82 -22.04
N LEU A 450 -23.17 -55.11 -23.30
CA LEU A 450 -24.36 -54.57 -23.95
C LEU A 450 -25.62 -55.18 -23.34
N GLY A 451 -26.47 -54.32 -22.77
CA GLY A 451 -27.79 -54.65 -22.26
C GLY A 451 -28.90 -54.47 -23.31
N SER A 452 -30.15 -54.49 -22.85
CA SER A 452 -31.31 -54.20 -23.70
C SER A 452 -31.44 -52.70 -23.96
N GLN A 453 -31.86 -52.32 -25.18
CA GLN A 453 -32.10 -50.92 -25.57
C GLN A 453 -30.87 -50.00 -25.45
N ASP A 454 -29.69 -50.47 -25.87
CA ASP A 454 -28.42 -49.72 -25.80
C ASP A 454 -27.98 -49.35 -24.36
N ASP A 455 -28.47 -50.09 -23.36
CA ASP A 455 -27.97 -50.01 -21.98
C ASP A 455 -26.56 -50.62 -21.86
N ILE A 456 -25.73 -50.10 -20.97
CA ILE A 456 -24.37 -50.60 -20.71
C ILE A 456 -24.28 -51.08 -19.27
N GLN A 457 -24.15 -52.39 -19.10
CA GLN A 457 -23.94 -53.00 -17.79
C GLN A 457 -22.45 -52.97 -17.44
N VAL A 458 -22.13 -52.51 -16.21
CA VAL A 458 -20.75 -52.31 -15.75
C VAL A 458 -20.47 -53.19 -14.54
N LEU A 459 -19.39 -53.97 -14.62
CA LEU A 459 -18.82 -54.68 -13.47
C LEU A 459 -17.45 -54.10 -13.13
N LEU A 460 -17.18 -53.92 -11.84
CA LEU A 460 -15.88 -53.58 -11.30
C LEU A 460 -15.40 -54.74 -10.44
N ASN A 461 -14.28 -55.36 -10.80
CA ASN A 461 -13.72 -56.52 -10.10
C ASN A 461 -14.77 -57.64 -9.87
N ASN A 462 -15.57 -57.93 -10.91
CA ASN A 462 -16.65 -58.92 -10.91
C ASN A 462 -17.84 -58.59 -9.99
N GLU A 463 -17.98 -57.34 -9.53
CA GLU A 463 -19.13 -56.84 -8.78
C GLU A 463 -19.89 -55.76 -9.55
N THR A 464 -21.23 -55.77 -9.48
CA THR A 464 -22.06 -54.72 -10.08
C THR A 464 -21.98 -53.45 -9.25
N ILE A 465 -21.76 -52.32 -9.91
CA ILE A 465 -21.70 -51.01 -9.26
C ILE A 465 -23.00 -50.22 -9.41
N LEU A 466 -23.23 -49.29 -8.49
CA LEU A 466 -24.33 -48.33 -8.58
C LEU A 466 -23.75 -46.93 -8.68
N PHE A 467 -24.02 -46.24 -9.78
CA PHE A 467 -23.59 -44.86 -9.95
C PHE A 467 -24.34 -43.91 -9.00
N SER A 468 -23.69 -42.81 -8.64
CA SER A 468 -24.25 -41.76 -7.82
C SER A 468 -24.01 -40.39 -8.47
N TYR A 469 -25.02 -39.52 -8.45
CA TYR A 469 -24.89 -38.20 -9.06
C TYR A 469 -23.89 -37.32 -8.29
N SER A 470 -22.86 -36.82 -8.98
CA SER A 470 -21.91 -35.86 -8.43
C SER A 470 -22.29 -34.44 -8.81
N GLN A 471 -22.57 -33.60 -7.81
CA GLN A 471 -22.84 -32.17 -8.05
C GLN A 471 -21.62 -31.41 -8.59
N ASP A 472 -20.40 -31.92 -8.35
CA ASP A 472 -19.17 -31.28 -8.80
C ASP A 472 -18.91 -31.56 -10.28
N LEU A 473 -19.05 -32.84 -10.70
CA LEU A 473 -18.88 -33.24 -12.11
C LEU A 473 -20.10 -32.90 -12.97
N GLY A 474 -21.30 -32.90 -12.38
CA GLY A 474 -22.55 -32.76 -13.12
C GLY A 474 -23.06 -34.07 -13.74
N ASP A 475 -22.39 -35.19 -13.48
CA ASP A 475 -22.66 -36.51 -14.05
C ASP A 475 -22.79 -37.61 -12.96
N GLU A 476 -23.23 -38.79 -13.38
CA GLU A 476 -23.26 -39.99 -12.56
C GLU A 476 -21.86 -40.61 -12.44
N VAL A 477 -21.39 -40.85 -11.22
CA VAL A 477 -20.03 -41.34 -10.96
C VAL A 477 -19.97 -42.43 -9.90
N TYR A 478 -18.93 -43.25 -9.99
CA TYR A 478 -18.55 -44.21 -8.96
C TYR A 478 -17.04 -44.09 -8.68
N TYR A 479 -16.70 -43.87 -7.41
CA TYR A 479 -15.32 -43.72 -6.95
C TYR A 479 -14.83 -45.00 -6.29
N SER A 480 -13.71 -45.53 -6.76
CA SER A 480 -12.99 -46.63 -6.14
C SER A 480 -11.48 -46.32 -6.11
N PRO A 481 -10.71 -46.82 -5.13
CA PRO A 481 -9.26 -46.70 -5.18
C PRO A 481 -8.68 -47.17 -6.52
N GLY A 482 -7.98 -46.27 -7.20
CA GLY A 482 -7.33 -46.50 -8.48
C GLY A 482 -8.22 -46.50 -9.73
N VAL A 483 -9.53 -46.24 -9.60
CA VAL A 483 -10.41 -46.03 -10.78
C VAL A 483 -11.57 -45.07 -10.50
N LEU A 484 -11.77 -44.14 -11.43
CA LEU A 484 -12.99 -43.34 -11.52
C LEU A 484 -13.85 -43.86 -12.67
N LEU A 485 -15.11 -44.17 -12.39
CA LEU A 485 -16.12 -44.50 -13.40
C LEU A 485 -17.09 -43.32 -13.54
N VAL A 486 -17.28 -42.84 -14.77
CA VAL A 486 -18.18 -41.74 -15.13
C VAL A 486 -19.21 -42.23 -16.15
N ASN A 487 -20.48 -42.05 -15.85
CA ASN A 487 -21.60 -42.36 -16.73
C ASN A 487 -22.22 -41.04 -17.25
N ALA A 488 -21.98 -40.76 -18.53
CA ALA A 488 -22.47 -39.56 -19.22
C ALA A 488 -23.04 -39.94 -20.60
N SER A 489 -22.53 -39.36 -21.70
CA SER A 489 -22.82 -39.82 -23.07
C SER A 489 -22.16 -41.15 -23.42
N SER A 490 -21.19 -41.57 -22.62
CA SER A 490 -20.51 -42.86 -22.64
C SER A 490 -20.16 -43.25 -21.20
N VAL A 491 -19.92 -44.53 -20.96
CA VAL A 491 -19.37 -45.00 -19.68
C VAL A 491 -17.85 -45.02 -19.78
N THR A 492 -17.20 -44.15 -19.02
CA THR A 492 -15.74 -43.98 -19.03
C THR A 492 -15.11 -44.50 -17.74
N ALA A 493 -14.11 -45.38 -17.84
CA ALA A 493 -13.20 -45.73 -16.76
C ALA A 493 -11.88 -44.98 -16.90
N VAL A 494 -11.44 -44.33 -15.82
CA VAL A 494 -10.13 -43.66 -15.72
C VAL A 494 -9.30 -44.37 -14.66
N PHE A 495 -8.26 -45.09 -15.08
CA PHE A 495 -7.38 -45.89 -14.22
C PHE A 495 -6.19 -45.05 -13.73
N ASP A 496 -6.04 -44.95 -12.41
CA ASP A 496 -5.01 -44.15 -11.72
C ASP A 496 -4.84 -42.72 -12.26
N GLY A 497 -5.87 -42.14 -12.88
CA GLY A 497 -5.80 -40.82 -13.53
C GLY A 497 -4.93 -40.76 -14.79
N THR A 498 -4.63 -41.89 -15.42
CA THR A 498 -3.65 -41.97 -16.53
C THR A 498 -4.21 -42.60 -17.81
N VAL A 499 -4.76 -43.80 -17.73
CA VAL A 499 -5.36 -44.53 -18.86
C VAL A 499 -6.87 -44.38 -18.79
N ALA A 500 -7.51 -44.15 -19.93
CA ALA A 500 -8.96 -44.06 -19.99
C ALA A 500 -9.56 -44.95 -21.07
N VAL A 501 -10.71 -45.53 -20.78
CA VAL A 501 -11.52 -46.32 -21.70
C VAL A 501 -12.95 -45.80 -21.65
N SER A 502 -13.44 -45.28 -22.77
CA SER A 502 -14.80 -44.79 -22.94
C SER A 502 -15.57 -45.75 -23.83
N VAL A 503 -16.69 -46.28 -23.33
CA VAL A 503 -17.57 -47.20 -24.06
C VAL A 503 -18.93 -46.56 -24.28
N SER A 504 -19.39 -46.55 -25.52
CA SER A 504 -20.72 -46.04 -25.90
C SER A 504 -21.53 -47.13 -26.60
N ALA A 505 -22.85 -47.10 -26.46
CA ALA A 505 -23.77 -48.01 -27.12
C ALA A 505 -24.63 -47.25 -28.13
N THR A 506 -24.75 -47.76 -29.34
CA THR A 506 -25.62 -47.17 -30.37
C THR A 506 -26.05 -48.26 -31.34
N SER A 507 -27.36 -48.35 -31.61
CA SER A 507 -27.93 -49.30 -32.57
C SER A 507 -27.62 -50.78 -32.26
N GLY A 508 -27.60 -51.15 -30.99
CA GLY A 508 -27.35 -52.51 -30.52
C GLY A 508 -25.88 -52.94 -30.62
N MET A 509 -24.94 -52.00 -30.62
CA MET A 509 -23.51 -52.27 -30.72
C MET A 509 -22.73 -51.39 -29.76
N LEU A 510 -21.66 -51.94 -29.18
CA LEU A 510 -20.71 -51.15 -28.41
C LEU A 510 -19.62 -50.57 -29.30
N SER A 511 -19.15 -49.38 -28.96
CA SER A 511 -17.94 -48.76 -29.51
C SER A 511 -17.02 -48.40 -28.36
N VAL A 512 -15.71 -48.41 -28.61
CA VAL A 512 -14.69 -48.12 -27.60
C VAL A 512 -13.70 -47.09 -28.10
N VAL A 513 -13.34 -46.16 -27.22
CA VAL A 513 -12.19 -45.28 -27.38
C VAL A 513 -11.30 -45.48 -26.17
N CYS A 514 -10.05 -45.87 -26.40
CA CYS A 514 -9.03 -46.00 -25.38
C CYS A 514 -7.99 -44.89 -25.56
N SER A 515 -7.58 -44.25 -24.47
CA SER A 515 -6.61 -43.15 -24.47
C SER A 515 -5.43 -43.51 -23.58
N LEU A 516 -4.23 -43.55 -24.15
CA LEU A 516 -3.01 -43.93 -23.45
C LEU A 516 -2.04 -42.75 -23.27
N PRO A 517 -1.32 -42.72 -22.12
CA PRO A 517 -0.22 -41.78 -21.91
C PRO A 517 1.04 -42.20 -22.68
N ASP A 518 1.87 -41.21 -23.03
CA ASP A 518 3.06 -41.35 -23.89
C ASP A 518 4.12 -42.36 -23.40
N TRP A 519 4.16 -42.68 -22.10
CA TRP A 519 5.12 -43.64 -21.57
C TRP A 519 4.87 -45.10 -21.98
N TYR A 520 3.70 -45.42 -22.57
CA TYR A 520 3.45 -46.72 -23.20
C TYR A 520 3.95 -46.81 -24.66
N ARG A 521 4.52 -45.74 -25.21
CA ARG A 521 5.12 -45.74 -26.54
C ARG A 521 6.16 -46.86 -26.68
N ASN A 522 6.18 -47.51 -27.84
CA ASN A 522 7.01 -48.67 -28.20
C ASN A 522 6.75 -49.94 -27.37
N SER A 523 5.65 -49.99 -26.61
CA SER A 523 5.33 -51.12 -25.72
C SER A 523 3.92 -51.68 -25.94
N THR A 524 3.28 -51.35 -27.06
CA THR A 524 1.92 -51.78 -27.38
C THR A 524 1.89 -52.92 -28.39
N ARG A 525 0.87 -53.78 -28.27
CA ARG A 525 0.57 -54.89 -29.20
C ARG A 525 -0.94 -55.13 -29.26
N GLY A 526 -1.39 -55.81 -30.31
CA GLY A 526 -2.81 -56.18 -30.50
C GLY A 526 -3.42 -55.46 -31.69
N LEU A 527 -4.75 -55.52 -31.82
CA LEU A 527 -5.46 -54.92 -32.96
C LEU A 527 -5.34 -53.38 -33.03
N LEU A 528 -5.01 -52.70 -31.93
CA LEU A 528 -4.74 -51.25 -31.92
C LEU A 528 -3.30 -50.86 -32.30
N GLY A 529 -2.48 -51.84 -32.70
CA GLY A 529 -1.18 -51.61 -33.34
C GLY A 529 0.00 -51.45 -32.40
N VAL A 530 1.18 -51.32 -33.01
CA VAL A 530 2.45 -51.01 -32.34
C VAL A 530 2.58 -49.49 -32.34
N TRP A 531 2.74 -48.88 -31.18
CA TRP A 531 2.67 -47.44 -31.06
C TRP A 531 4.06 -46.82 -31.06
N ASP A 532 4.56 -46.46 -32.23
CA ASP A 532 5.88 -45.88 -32.42
C ASP A 532 5.93 -44.67 -33.37
N HIS A 533 4.76 -44.18 -33.78
CA HIS A 533 4.52 -43.15 -34.81
C HIS A 533 4.72 -43.62 -36.26
N ASP A 534 4.82 -44.92 -36.52
CA ASP A 534 4.86 -45.49 -37.87
C ASP A 534 3.67 -46.42 -38.14
N PRO A 535 2.62 -45.98 -38.86
CA PRO A 535 1.50 -46.85 -39.18
C PRO A 535 1.88 -48.03 -40.10
N ALA A 536 3.10 -48.08 -40.66
CA ALA A 536 3.50 -49.13 -41.60
C ALA A 536 3.69 -50.51 -40.95
N ASP A 537 3.95 -50.58 -39.64
CA ASP A 537 4.21 -51.83 -38.93
C ASP A 537 3.07 -52.27 -38.00
N ASP A 538 2.01 -51.46 -37.91
CA ASP A 538 0.81 -51.65 -37.07
C ASP A 538 0.13 -53.02 -37.23
N PHE A 539 0.28 -53.66 -38.39
CA PHE A 539 -0.17 -55.04 -38.62
C PHE A 539 0.86 -56.08 -38.17
N GLN A 540 1.44 -55.89 -36.98
CA GLN A 540 2.40 -56.82 -36.37
C GLN A 540 1.66 -57.98 -35.70
N MET A 541 1.94 -59.20 -36.16
CA MET A 541 1.42 -60.44 -35.57
C MET A 541 2.10 -60.74 -34.21
N PRO A 542 1.51 -61.59 -33.36
CA PRO A 542 2.11 -61.99 -32.08
C PRO A 542 3.51 -62.60 -32.16
N ASN A 543 3.87 -63.19 -33.31
CA ASN A 543 5.20 -63.75 -33.59
C ASN A 543 6.27 -62.68 -33.94
N GLY A 544 5.89 -61.40 -34.04
CA GLY A 544 6.76 -60.27 -34.38
C GLY A 544 6.89 -59.97 -35.88
N THR A 545 6.22 -60.68 -36.78
CA THR A 545 6.21 -60.36 -38.22
C THR A 545 5.04 -59.45 -38.57
N SER A 546 5.23 -58.48 -39.46
CA SER A 546 4.16 -57.60 -39.93
C SER A 546 3.77 -57.86 -41.39
N ILE A 547 2.51 -57.60 -41.74
CA ILE A 547 2.03 -57.54 -43.13
C ILE A 547 1.96 -56.08 -43.62
N PRO A 548 2.09 -55.82 -44.93
CA PRO A 548 1.97 -54.45 -45.47
C PRO A 548 0.60 -53.81 -45.21
N VAL A 549 0.56 -52.50 -44.98
CA VAL A 549 -0.71 -51.76 -44.77
C VAL A 549 -1.66 -51.75 -45.98
N ASN A 550 -1.14 -52.04 -47.18
CA ASN A 550 -1.92 -52.12 -48.42
C ASN A 550 -2.34 -53.57 -48.77
N SER A 551 -2.26 -54.50 -47.81
CA SER A 551 -2.72 -55.88 -47.95
C SER A 551 -4.22 -55.97 -48.25
N SER A 552 -4.66 -57.11 -48.77
CA SER A 552 -6.09 -57.33 -49.07
C SER A 552 -6.93 -57.44 -47.78
N GLU A 553 -8.25 -57.27 -47.90
CA GLU A 553 -9.17 -57.39 -46.75
C GLU A 553 -9.09 -58.80 -46.11
N GLU A 554 -8.88 -59.83 -46.93
CA GLU A 554 -8.67 -61.22 -46.50
C GLU A 554 -7.37 -61.42 -45.72
N GLU A 555 -6.28 -60.79 -46.15
CA GLU A 555 -4.98 -60.83 -45.47
C GLU A 555 -5.05 -60.10 -44.13
N ILE A 556 -5.70 -58.93 -44.08
CA ILE A 556 -5.95 -58.16 -42.85
C ILE A 556 -6.86 -58.94 -41.89
N TYR A 557 -7.90 -59.61 -42.39
CA TYR A 557 -8.72 -60.50 -41.58
C TYR A 557 -7.94 -61.67 -40.99
N SER A 558 -7.06 -62.28 -41.80
CA SER A 558 -6.19 -63.36 -41.34
C SER A 558 -5.21 -62.88 -40.26
N TYR A 559 -4.66 -61.67 -40.41
CA TYR A 559 -3.88 -60.99 -39.37
C TYR A 559 -4.71 -60.83 -38.09
N GLY A 560 -5.89 -60.23 -38.15
CA GLY A 560 -6.67 -59.96 -36.94
C GLY A 560 -7.10 -61.23 -36.20
N MET A 561 -7.27 -62.34 -36.92
CA MET A 561 -7.57 -63.64 -36.30
C MET A 561 -6.40 -64.20 -35.47
N THR A 562 -5.17 -63.75 -35.69
CA THR A 562 -4.01 -64.11 -34.84
C THR A 562 -4.09 -63.52 -33.44
N CYS A 563 -4.91 -62.49 -33.23
CA CYS A 563 -5.14 -61.83 -31.95
C CYS A 563 -6.32 -62.44 -31.14
N ASN A 564 -6.85 -63.58 -31.58
CA ASN A 564 -7.92 -64.30 -30.88
C ASN A 564 -7.37 -65.07 -29.66
N LEU A 565 -7.98 -64.87 -28.49
CA LEU A 565 -7.57 -65.45 -27.21
C LEU A 565 -7.64 -66.98 -27.16
N PHE A 566 -8.47 -67.63 -27.98
CA PHE A 566 -8.76 -69.08 -27.89
C PHE A 566 -8.08 -69.94 -28.96
N THR A 567 -6.83 -69.63 -29.34
CA THR A 567 -6.07 -70.43 -30.31
C THR A 567 -5.35 -71.65 -29.69
N GLN A 568 -6.08 -72.57 -29.05
CA GLN A 568 -5.87 -74.04 -29.02
C GLN A 568 -6.94 -74.79 -28.19
N PRO A 569 -7.24 -76.08 -28.47
CA PRO A 569 -8.54 -76.46 -29.01
C PRO A 569 -9.51 -76.99 -27.95
N LEU A 570 -10.74 -76.48 -27.95
CA LEU A 570 -11.89 -77.21 -27.43
C LEU A 570 -13.12 -76.92 -28.30
N ASP A 571 -13.47 -77.90 -29.13
CA ASP A 571 -14.83 -78.27 -29.54
C ASP A 571 -15.89 -77.16 -29.50
N SER A 572 -15.89 -76.27 -30.51
CA SER A 572 -17.11 -75.56 -30.91
C SER A 572 -17.06 -75.04 -32.36
N PRO A 573 -18.22 -74.91 -33.03
CA PRO A 573 -18.33 -74.76 -34.48
C PRO A 573 -17.93 -73.39 -35.05
N ALA A 574 -17.18 -72.57 -34.30
CA ALA A 574 -16.84 -71.19 -34.66
C ALA A 574 -15.84 -71.04 -35.83
N LEU A 575 -15.33 -72.13 -36.40
CA LEU A 575 -14.35 -72.13 -37.49
C LEU A 575 -14.94 -71.89 -38.90
N THR A 576 -16.25 -71.66 -39.04
CA THR A 576 -16.89 -71.46 -40.37
C THR A 576 -17.39 -70.05 -40.64
N PHE A 577 -17.10 -69.07 -39.79
CA PHE A 577 -17.46 -67.67 -40.07
C PHE A 577 -16.41 -67.04 -40.99
N THR A 578 -16.83 -66.56 -42.16
CA THR A 578 -16.02 -65.73 -43.05
C THR A 578 -16.82 -64.47 -43.34
N PRO A 579 -16.26 -63.27 -43.09
CA PRO A 579 -17.01 -62.05 -43.29
C PRO A 579 -17.18 -61.75 -44.77
N PHE A 580 -18.17 -60.91 -45.06
CA PHE A 580 -18.48 -60.51 -46.42
C PHE A 580 -17.75 -59.20 -46.79
N PHE A 581 -16.53 -59.33 -47.31
CA PHE A 581 -15.61 -58.22 -47.61
C PHE A 581 -16.19 -57.15 -48.56
N LEU A 582 -15.73 -55.89 -48.44
CA LEU A 582 -16.25 -54.75 -49.21
C LEU A 582 -16.07 -54.93 -50.70
N SER A 583 -14.92 -55.47 -51.09
CA SER A 583 -14.57 -55.80 -52.47
C SER A 583 -15.62 -56.72 -53.11
N ARG A 584 -16.15 -57.67 -52.34
CA ARG A 584 -17.21 -58.60 -52.77
C ARG A 584 -18.59 -57.95 -52.77
N LEU A 585 -18.93 -57.18 -51.73
CA LEU A 585 -20.16 -56.39 -51.66
C LEU A 585 -20.34 -55.47 -52.88
N ARG A 586 -19.24 -54.83 -53.32
CA ARG A 586 -19.24 -53.99 -54.51
C ARG A 586 -19.53 -54.78 -55.78
N GLN A 587 -18.88 -55.94 -55.95
CA GLN A 587 -19.02 -56.78 -57.14
C GLN A 587 -20.40 -57.40 -57.29
N GLU A 588 -21.04 -57.80 -56.19
CA GLU A 588 -22.35 -58.45 -56.26
C GLU A 588 -23.49 -57.49 -56.64
N ASN A 589 -23.41 -56.23 -56.22
CA ASN A 589 -24.47 -55.27 -56.47
C ASN A 589 -23.96 -53.83 -56.56
N GLU A 590 -23.35 -53.50 -57.71
CA GLU A 590 -22.77 -52.19 -57.98
C GLU A 590 -23.80 -51.04 -57.83
N SER A 591 -25.07 -51.25 -58.22
CA SER A 591 -26.09 -50.20 -58.09
C SER A 591 -26.41 -49.89 -56.61
N ARG A 592 -26.46 -50.91 -55.76
CA ARG A 592 -26.66 -50.75 -54.31
C ARG A 592 -25.41 -50.15 -53.65
N TYR A 593 -24.21 -50.49 -54.12
CA TYR A 593 -22.98 -49.85 -53.67
C TYR A 593 -22.96 -48.36 -54.00
N GLN A 594 -23.29 -47.97 -55.23
CA GLN A 594 -23.35 -46.56 -55.63
C GLN A 594 -24.40 -45.77 -54.85
N LEU A 595 -25.55 -46.39 -54.56
CA LEU A 595 -26.57 -45.79 -53.69
C LEU A 595 -26.03 -45.56 -52.27
N ALA A 596 -25.42 -46.57 -51.66
CA ALA A 596 -24.81 -46.45 -50.33
C ALA A 596 -23.68 -45.41 -50.33
N ALA A 597 -22.81 -45.40 -51.34
CA ALA A 597 -21.74 -44.42 -51.47
C ALA A 597 -22.26 -42.99 -51.56
N SER A 598 -23.39 -42.76 -52.25
CA SER A 598 -24.04 -41.45 -52.30
C SER A 598 -24.58 -41.03 -50.93
N GLN A 599 -25.21 -41.95 -50.19
CA GLN A 599 -25.85 -41.66 -48.89
C GLN A 599 -24.82 -41.49 -47.77
N CYS A 600 -23.71 -42.23 -47.84
CA CYS A 600 -22.58 -42.19 -46.91
C CYS A 600 -21.56 -41.11 -47.26
N HIS A 601 -21.79 -40.27 -48.27
CA HIS A 601 -20.85 -39.25 -48.74
C HIS A 601 -19.43 -39.80 -49.01
N GLY A 602 -19.33 -41.05 -49.47
CA GLY A 602 -18.07 -41.72 -49.76
C GLY A 602 -17.30 -42.30 -48.56
N SER A 603 -17.82 -42.25 -47.31
CA SER A 603 -17.20 -42.94 -46.16
C SER A 603 -17.24 -44.45 -46.37
N LYS A 604 -16.06 -45.10 -46.34
CA LYS A 604 -15.94 -46.55 -46.55
C LYS A 604 -16.61 -47.35 -45.44
N GLU A 605 -16.48 -46.86 -44.20
CA GLU A 605 -17.05 -47.44 -42.99
C GLU A 605 -18.58 -47.48 -43.09
N CYS A 606 -19.21 -46.35 -43.41
CA CYS A 606 -20.65 -46.28 -43.59
C CYS A 606 -21.15 -47.14 -44.75
N ILE A 607 -20.43 -47.16 -45.87
CA ILE A 607 -20.79 -47.98 -47.03
C ILE A 607 -20.77 -49.46 -46.66
N TYR A 608 -19.71 -49.88 -45.95
CA TYR A 608 -19.54 -51.25 -45.50
C TYR A 608 -20.70 -51.65 -44.58
N ASP A 609 -20.89 -50.96 -43.46
CA ASP A 609 -21.94 -51.25 -42.47
C ASP A 609 -23.34 -51.26 -43.11
N SER A 610 -23.63 -50.33 -44.01
CA SER A 610 -24.93 -50.23 -44.68
C SER A 610 -25.21 -51.43 -45.58
N LEU A 611 -24.18 -51.93 -46.27
CA LEU A 611 -24.29 -53.04 -47.20
C LEU A 611 -24.23 -54.40 -46.49
N SER A 612 -23.34 -54.55 -45.52
CA SER A 612 -23.11 -55.78 -44.75
C SER A 612 -24.33 -56.14 -43.89
N THR A 613 -24.94 -55.14 -43.25
CA THR A 613 -26.10 -55.32 -42.36
C THR A 613 -27.44 -55.05 -43.04
N GLY A 614 -27.43 -54.37 -44.19
CA GLY A 614 -28.64 -53.90 -44.87
C GLY A 614 -29.32 -52.72 -44.17
N ASN A 615 -28.66 -52.06 -43.21
CA ASN A 615 -29.21 -50.98 -42.40
C ASN A 615 -28.43 -49.67 -42.61
N LEU A 616 -29.01 -48.73 -43.36
CA LEU A 616 -28.38 -47.42 -43.61
C LEU A 616 -28.23 -46.58 -42.34
N ALA A 617 -29.16 -46.68 -41.39
CA ALA A 617 -29.08 -45.90 -40.15
C ALA A 617 -27.85 -46.32 -39.31
N LEU A 618 -27.49 -47.61 -39.37
CA LEU A 618 -26.28 -48.14 -38.76
C LEU A 618 -25.03 -47.52 -39.37
N GLY A 619 -24.91 -47.57 -40.70
CA GLY A 619 -23.74 -47.01 -41.39
C GLY A 619 -23.58 -45.51 -41.16
N LEU A 620 -24.67 -44.75 -41.14
CA LEU A 620 -24.64 -43.31 -40.82
C LEU A 620 -24.23 -43.05 -39.36
N ALA A 621 -24.63 -43.90 -38.41
CA ALA A 621 -24.17 -43.80 -37.02
C ALA A 621 -22.65 -44.05 -36.92
N THR A 622 -22.15 -45.06 -37.63
CA THR A 622 -20.71 -45.36 -37.71
C THR A 622 -19.91 -44.23 -38.34
N GLN A 623 -20.42 -43.59 -39.41
CA GLN A 623 -19.79 -42.39 -39.98
C GLN A 623 -19.66 -41.26 -38.96
N ASN A 624 -20.70 -41.02 -38.15
CA ASN A 624 -20.68 -39.96 -37.15
C ASN A 624 -19.65 -40.27 -36.04
N LEU A 625 -19.56 -41.53 -35.59
CA LEU A 625 -18.55 -41.95 -34.62
C LEU A 625 -17.11 -41.80 -35.16
N ALA A 626 -16.88 -42.20 -36.42
CA ALA A 626 -15.59 -42.04 -37.07
C ALA A 626 -15.19 -40.55 -37.21
N ALA A 627 -16.15 -39.70 -37.61
CA ALA A 627 -15.93 -38.26 -37.73
C ALA A 627 -15.65 -37.61 -36.36
N ASP A 628 -16.40 -37.96 -35.32
CA ASP A 628 -16.18 -37.50 -33.94
C ASP A 628 -14.78 -37.90 -33.45
N PHE A 629 -14.37 -39.16 -33.66
CA PHE A 629 -13.04 -39.64 -33.30
C PHE A 629 -11.91 -38.83 -33.97
N GLN A 630 -12.02 -38.57 -35.28
CA GLN A 630 -11.01 -37.77 -35.99
C GLN A 630 -10.99 -36.30 -35.52
N GLN A 631 -12.15 -35.74 -35.20
CA GLN A 631 -12.25 -34.38 -34.64
C GLN A 631 -11.60 -34.31 -33.26
N ARG A 632 -11.82 -35.29 -32.38
CA ARG A 632 -11.19 -35.39 -31.06
C ARG A 632 -9.67 -35.47 -31.16
N ARG A 633 -9.15 -36.35 -32.03
CA ARG A 633 -7.71 -36.50 -32.27
C ARG A 633 -7.09 -35.19 -32.76
N THR A 634 -7.76 -34.49 -33.68
CA THR A 634 -7.31 -33.19 -34.19
C THR A 634 -7.28 -32.13 -33.09
N ALA A 635 -8.32 -32.06 -32.25
CA ALA A 635 -8.42 -31.09 -31.16
C ALA A 635 -7.39 -31.35 -30.03
N LEU A 636 -7.15 -32.61 -29.67
CA LEU A 636 -6.12 -33.00 -28.69
C LEU A 636 -4.71 -32.58 -29.14
N ASN A 637 -4.43 -32.68 -30.44
CA ASN A 637 -3.15 -32.32 -31.05
C ASN A 637 -3.03 -30.83 -31.43
N ALA A 638 -4.05 -30.01 -31.17
CA ALA A 638 -4.04 -28.58 -31.49
C ALA A 638 -3.47 -27.76 -30.33
N PHE A 639 -2.19 -27.42 -30.41
CA PHE A 639 -1.51 -26.60 -29.40
C PHE A 639 -1.58 -25.10 -29.74
N PRO A 640 -1.76 -24.22 -28.74
CA PRO A 640 -1.64 -22.77 -28.94
C PRO A 640 -0.17 -22.33 -29.07
N PRO A 641 0.08 -21.09 -29.55
CA PRO A 641 1.41 -20.49 -29.48
C PRO A 641 1.93 -20.33 -28.05
N VAL A 642 3.23 -20.22 -27.88
CA VAL A 642 3.87 -19.90 -26.58
C VAL A 642 4.19 -18.42 -26.51
N ILE A 643 3.67 -17.72 -25.50
CA ILE A 643 3.96 -16.29 -25.26
C ILE A 643 5.15 -16.18 -24.30
N THR A 644 6.14 -15.36 -24.66
CA THR A 644 7.32 -15.08 -23.83
C THR A 644 7.47 -13.58 -23.58
N GLY A 645 7.82 -13.22 -22.34
CA GLY A 645 8.05 -11.85 -21.90
C GLY A 645 7.85 -11.68 -20.39
N ASP A 646 8.13 -10.48 -19.89
CA ASP A 646 7.98 -10.12 -18.47
C ASP A 646 6.51 -9.96 -18.10
N THR A 647 6.03 -10.68 -17.09
CA THR A 647 4.63 -10.60 -16.63
C THR A 647 4.36 -9.42 -15.71
N SER A 648 5.40 -8.79 -15.17
CA SER A 648 5.29 -7.73 -14.15
C SER A 648 5.67 -6.38 -14.71
N ILE A 649 4.68 -5.55 -15.00
CA ILE A 649 4.87 -4.23 -15.58
C ILE A 649 4.76 -3.17 -14.48
N THR A 650 5.85 -2.48 -14.21
CA THR A 650 5.90 -1.41 -13.21
C THR A 650 6.14 -0.07 -13.88
N THR A 651 5.41 0.97 -13.45
CA THR A 651 5.61 2.35 -13.95
C THR A 651 5.38 3.41 -12.87
N PHE A 652 5.92 4.61 -13.09
CA PHE A 652 5.63 5.82 -12.35
C PHE A 652 4.52 6.64 -13.01
N ARG A 653 3.82 7.49 -12.24
CA ARG A 653 2.73 8.34 -12.71
C ARG A 653 3.04 8.98 -14.07
N THR A 654 2.12 8.85 -15.03
CA THR A 654 2.22 9.42 -16.39
C THR A 654 3.44 8.95 -17.22
N GLU A 655 4.26 8.05 -16.70
CA GLU A 655 5.40 7.49 -17.42
C GLU A 655 4.91 6.37 -18.36
N LYS A 656 5.26 6.53 -19.63
CA LYS A 656 4.93 5.57 -20.67
C LYS A 656 5.93 4.43 -20.65
N VAL A 657 5.45 3.22 -20.37
CA VAL A 657 6.24 1.99 -20.42
C VAL A 657 5.99 1.26 -21.72
N ARG A 658 7.07 0.87 -22.38
CA ARG A 658 7.06 -0.02 -23.55
C ARG A 658 7.67 -1.36 -23.17
N ARG A 659 7.01 -2.44 -23.55
CA ARG A 659 7.49 -3.83 -23.43
C ARG A 659 7.30 -4.56 -24.76
N GLN A 660 8.21 -5.47 -25.05
CA GLN A 660 8.17 -6.31 -26.24
C GLN A 660 7.92 -7.75 -25.79
N TYR A 661 6.90 -8.37 -26.37
CA TYR A 661 6.58 -9.78 -26.17
C TYR A 661 6.80 -10.55 -27.48
N HIS A 662 7.02 -11.84 -27.37
CA HIS A 662 7.18 -12.74 -28.52
C HIS A 662 6.21 -13.91 -28.42
N ALA A 663 5.52 -14.19 -29.52
CA ALA A 663 4.68 -15.37 -29.68
C ALA A 663 5.42 -16.38 -30.56
N LEU A 664 5.68 -17.57 -30.03
CA LEU A 664 6.37 -18.66 -30.70
C LEU A 664 5.32 -19.67 -31.21
N GLY A 665 5.31 -19.91 -32.51
CA GLY A 665 4.37 -20.85 -33.14
C GLY A 665 4.14 -20.52 -34.61
N VAL A 666 3.62 -21.48 -35.35
CA VAL A 666 3.33 -21.30 -36.78
C VAL A 666 2.20 -20.28 -36.95
N GLY A 667 2.48 -19.20 -37.70
CA GLY A 667 1.53 -18.11 -37.93
C GLY A 667 1.12 -17.34 -36.67
N ALA A 668 1.91 -17.44 -35.59
CA ALA A 668 1.58 -16.83 -34.31
C ALA A 668 1.56 -15.30 -34.40
N ARG A 669 0.47 -14.69 -33.93
CA ARG A 669 0.29 -13.23 -33.88
C ARG A 669 -0.49 -12.82 -32.64
N PHE A 670 -0.23 -11.62 -32.13
CA PHE A 670 -0.98 -11.09 -30.99
C PHE A 670 -2.32 -10.51 -31.43
N ILE A 671 -3.36 -10.66 -30.60
CA ILE A 671 -4.62 -9.96 -30.80
C ILE A 671 -4.44 -8.50 -30.36
N PRO A 672 -4.59 -7.52 -31.27
CA PRO A 672 -4.40 -6.12 -30.91
C PRO A 672 -5.44 -5.65 -29.89
N HIS A 673 -5.00 -4.83 -28.95
CA HIS A 673 -5.86 -4.15 -27.99
C HIS A 673 -5.56 -2.66 -28.02
N LEU A 674 -6.59 -1.82 -28.11
CA LEU A 674 -6.44 -0.37 -28.13
C LEU A 674 -7.34 0.26 -27.07
N SER A 675 -6.72 0.98 -26.15
CA SER A 675 -7.41 1.76 -25.12
C SER A 675 -6.65 3.06 -24.85
N PRO A 676 -7.25 4.05 -24.16
CA PRO A 676 -6.57 5.32 -23.87
C PRO A 676 -5.27 5.18 -23.07
N GLU A 677 -5.13 4.12 -22.27
CA GLU A 677 -3.98 3.89 -21.39
C GLU A 677 -3.10 2.70 -21.82
N LEU A 678 -3.66 1.70 -22.50
CA LEU A 678 -2.97 0.46 -22.83
C LEU A 678 -3.18 0.08 -24.30
N ASN A 679 -2.09 -0.04 -25.03
CA ASN A 679 -2.08 -0.44 -26.43
C ASN A 679 -1.19 -1.66 -26.63
N ILE A 680 -1.72 -2.67 -27.31
CA ILE A 680 -1.03 -3.89 -27.71
C ILE A 680 -1.15 -3.98 -29.24
N SER A 681 -0.01 -4.08 -29.90
CA SER A 681 0.06 -4.25 -31.35
C SER A 681 0.18 -5.74 -31.73
N GLU A 682 -0.14 -6.05 -32.99
CA GLU A 682 -0.06 -7.41 -33.53
C GLU A 682 1.36 -8.02 -33.46
N ASN A 683 2.39 -7.16 -33.47
CA ASN A 683 3.79 -7.58 -33.36
C ASN A 683 4.27 -7.82 -31.91
N GLY A 684 3.38 -7.69 -30.92
CA GLY A 684 3.72 -7.90 -29.51
C GLY A 684 4.32 -6.70 -28.78
N THR A 685 4.32 -5.50 -29.40
CA THR A 685 4.65 -4.28 -28.65
C THR A 685 3.47 -3.92 -27.74
N LEU A 686 3.71 -3.92 -26.42
CA LEU A 686 2.82 -3.38 -25.41
C LEU A 686 3.29 -2.00 -24.99
N ILE A 687 2.36 -1.05 -24.93
CA ILE A 687 2.57 0.31 -24.48
C ILE A 687 1.53 0.62 -23.40
N TRP A 688 1.99 0.92 -22.19
CA TRP A 688 1.14 1.33 -21.08
C TRP A 688 1.51 2.74 -20.61
N GLU A 689 0.53 3.63 -20.58
CA GLU A 689 0.62 5.01 -20.11
C GLU A 689 -0.56 5.29 -19.17
N PRO A 690 -0.35 5.19 -17.84
CA PRO A 690 -1.44 5.29 -16.88
C PRO A 690 -1.96 6.73 -16.81
N ARG A 691 -3.28 6.92 -17.00
CA ARG A 691 -3.96 8.21 -16.86
C ARG A 691 -4.83 8.29 -15.60
N GLY A 692 -5.16 7.15 -14.99
CA GLY A 692 -5.94 7.07 -13.77
C GLY A 692 -5.68 5.83 -12.92
N ILE A 693 -6.64 5.52 -12.04
CA ILE A 693 -6.69 4.29 -11.20
C ILE A 693 -7.96 3.50 -11.47
N ALA A 694 -8.58 3.71 -12.63
CA ALA A 694 -9.69 2.89 -13.05
C ALA A 694 -9.18 1.44 -13.14
N PRO A 695 -9.76 0.50 -12.38
CA PRO A 695 -9.29 -0.87 -12.36
C PRO A 695 -9.48 -1.48 -13.75
N PHE A 696 -8.44 -2.13 -14.26
CA PHE A 696 -8.55 -2.96 -15.46
C PHE A 696 -7.79 -4.26 -15.27
N THR A 697 -8.19 -5.27 -16.03
CA THR A 697 -7.56 -6.59 -16.07
C THR A 697 -7.22 -6.84 -17.53
N MET A 698 -5.95 -7.17 -17.82
CA MET A 698 -5.51 -7.45 -19.18
C MET A 698 -4.71 -8.76 -19.20
N ASN A 699 -5.07 -9.63 -20.14
CA ASN A 699 -4.29 -10.80 -20.51
C ASN A 699 -3.77 -10.59 -21.95
N LEU A 700 -2.50 -10.81 -22.21
CA LEU A 700 -1.99 -10.85 -23.58
C LEU A 700 -2.51 -12.10 -24.27
N GLU A 701 -3.16 -11.94 -25.41
CA GLU A 701 -3.65 -13.06 -26.22
C GLU A 701 -2.83 -13.19 -27.51
N ALA A 702 -2.36 -14.41 -27.80
CA ALA A 702 -1.72 -14.75 -29.07
C ALA A 702 -2.45 -15.94 -29.70
N VAL A 703 -2.68 -15.86 -31.01
CA VAL A 703 -3.39 -16.89 -31.79
C VAL A 703 -2.48 -17.49 -32.85
N GLY A 704 -2.55 -18.82 -33.01
CA GLY A 704 -1.82 -19.57 -34.05
C GLY A 704 -2.64 -19.75 -35.33
N SER A 705 -2.03 -20.36 -36.35
CA SER A 705 -2.72 -20.68 -37.62
C SER A 705 -3.87 -21.69 -37.47
N ASN A 706 -3.86 -22.49 -36.41
CA ASN A 706 -4.92 -23.45 -36.03
C ASN A 706 -6.09 -22.79 -35.27
N ASN A 707 -6.10 -21.46 -35.13
CA ASN A 707 -7.13 -20.71 -34.41
C ASN A 707 -7.23 -21.02 -32.89
N VAL A 708 -6.21 -21.66 -32.32
CA VAL A 708 -6.09 -21.85 -30.86
C VAL A 708 -5.27 -20.70 -30.29
N SER A 709 -5.76 -20.09 -29.20
CA SER A 709 -5.08 -18.99 -28.53
C SER A 709 -4.40 -19.41 -27.22
N ALA A 710 -3.38 -18.63 -26.83
CA ALA A 710 -2.77 -18.66 -25.51
C ALA A 710 -3.01 -17.31 -24.82
N LEU A 711 -3.13 -17.35 -23.49
CA LEU A 711 -3.21 -16.17 -22.64
C LEU A 711 -1.97 -16.07 -21.75
N LEU A 712 -1.45 -14.86 -21.60
CA LEU A 712 -0.45 -14.52 -20.59
C LEU A 712 -1.02 -13.44 -19.66
N GLN A 713 -1.18 -13.79 -18.39
CA GLN A 713 -1.72 -12.89 -17.37
C GLN A 713 -0.67 -11.84 -16.98
N LEU A 714 -1.02 -10.56 -17.10
CA LEU A 714 -0.12 -9.44 -16.81
C LEU A 714 -0.46 -8.77 -15.48
N HIS A 715 0.57 -8.49 -14.68
CA HIS A 715 0.47 -7.75 -13.42
C HIS A 715 0.99 -6.33 -13.58
N PHE A 716 0.18 -5.34 -13.21
CA PHE A 716 0.48 -3.92 -13.36
C PHE A 716 0.70 -3.28 -12.00
N THR A 717 1.89 -2.73 -11.77
CA THR A 717 2.22 -1.98 -10.55
C THR A 717 2.39 -0.51 -10.86
N LEU A 718 1.49 0.32 -10.32
CA LEU A 718 1.53 1.77 -10.51
C LEU A 718 2.06 2.47 -9.26
N CYS A 719 3.11 3.27 -9.43
CA CYS A 719 3.57 4.22 -8.42
C CYS A 719 2.91 5.58 -8.64
N ARG A 720 2.13 6.05 -7.66
CA ARG A 720 1.42 7.35 -7.73
C ARG A 720 1.99 8.44 -6.83
N CYS A 721 3.10 8.18 -6.15
CA CYS A 721 3.71 9.17 -5.25
C CYS A 721 4.14 10.44 -6.00
N SER A 722 4.42 11.48 -5.24
CA SER A 722 4.87 12.76 -5.80
C SER A 722 6.20 12.59 -6.55
N ARG A 723 7.07 11.69 -6.09
CA ARG A 723 8.35 11.33 -6.72
C ARG A 723 8.52 9.81 -6.80
N SER A 724 9.25 9.31 -7.80
CA SER A 724 9.44 7.87 -8.01
C SER A 724 10.20 7.19 -6.86
N GLN A 725 11.17 7.88 -6.27
CA GLN A 725 11.99 7.39 -5.15
C GLN A 725 11.17 7.19 -3.87
N GLU A 726 9.99 7.81 -3.78
CA GLU A 726 9.06 7.66 -2.66
C GLU A 726 8.27 6.35 -2.73
N CYS A 727 8.35 5.54 -3.80
CA CYS A 727 7.53 4.31 -3.85
C CYS A 727 8.14 3.13 -3.09
N ASP A 728 7.31 2.49 -2.28
CA ASP A 728 7.58 1.20 -1.66
C ASP A 728 6.92 0.07 -2.44
N TYR A 729 7.64 -0.47 -3.42
CA TYR A 729 7.18 -1.60 -4.23
C TYR A 729 7.06 -2.92 -3.43
N SER A 730 7.59 -2.98 -2.21
CA SER A 730 7.40 -4.14 -1.32
C SER A 730 6.05 -4.12 -0.59
N ASN A 731 5.44 -2.93 -0.48
CA ASN A 731 4.14 -2.74 0.15
C ASN A 731 3.11 -2.29 -0.88
N THR A 732 2.42 -3.26 -1.48
CA THR A 732 1.42 -3.02 -2.51
C THR A 732 0.01 -3.37 -2.06
N VAL A 733 -0.97 -2.67 -2.62
CA VAL A 733 -2.39 -2.90 -2.37
C VAL A 733 -3.11 -3.13 -3.69
N THR A 734 -3.93 -4.17 -3.75
CA THR A 734 -4.75 -4.50 -4.91
C THR A 734 -5.89 -3.49 -5.06
N LEU A 735 -6.08 -2.95 -6.27
CA LEU A 735 -7.21 -2.05 -6.55
C LEU A 735 -8.51 -2.86 -6.54
N ARG A 736 -9.56 -2.33 -5.91
CA ARG A 736 -10.86 -3.01 -5.89
C ARG A 736 -11.33 -3.22 -7.33
N GLU A 737 -11.78 -4.44 -7.64
CA GLU A 737 -12.24 -4.92 -8.95
C GLU A 737 -11.17 -5.36 -9.96
N SER A 738 -9.87 -5.14 -9.72
CA SER A 738 -8.79 -5.75 -10.50
C SER A 738 -7.83 -6.53 -9.60
N SER A 739 -7.74 -7.84 -9.77
CA SER A 739 -6.74 -8.67 -9.06
C SER A 739 -5.32 -8.46 -9.57
N LEU A 740 -5.15 -7.83 -10.73
CA LEU A 740 -3.86 -7.74 -11.43
C LEU A 740 -3.23 -6.35 -11.39
N GLN A 741 -4.01 -5.32 -11.06
CA GLN A 741 -3.50 -3.97 -10.89
C GLN A 741 -3.31 -3.64 -9.41
N VAL A 742 -2.10 -3.20 -9.07
CA VAL A 742 -1.69 -2.90 -7.70
C VAL A 742 -1.08 -1.52 -7.60
N LEU A 743 -1.32 -0.84 -6.48
CA LEU A 743 -0.68 0.42 -6.14
C LEU A 743 0.48 0.16 -5.20
N ALA A 744 1.65 0.74 -5.51
CA ALA A 744 2.75 0.83 -4.55
C ALA A 744 2.43 1.88 -3.49
N ALA A 745 2.71 1.58 -2.22
CA ALA A 745 2.58 2.52 -1.13
C ALA A 745 3.65 3.63 -1.24
N CYS A 746 3.38 4.79 -0.65
CA CYS A 746 4.29 5.92 -0.67
C CYS A 746 5.07 6.10 0.65
N ARG A 747 6.36 6.44 0.49
CA ARG A 747 7.41 6.81 1.44
C ARG A 747 7.71 8.29 1.30
N CYS A 748 6.90 9.12 1.95
CA CYS A 748 6.99 10.57 1.82
C CYS A 748 8.23 11.12 2.53
N GLU A 749 9.02 11.90 1.81
CA GLU A 749 10.16 12.64 2.38
C GLU A 749 9.72 14.02 2.89
N SER A 750 10.56 14.64 3.73
CA SER A 750 10.42 16.04 4.15
C SER A 750 9.09 16.40 4.85
N GLY A 751 8.48 15.44 5.56
CA GLY A 751 7.26 15.67 6.35
C GLY A 751 5.97 15.72 5.55
N TYR A 752 6.01 15.43 4.24
CA TYR A 752 4.81 15.28 3.43
C TYR A 752 3.98 14.07 3.90
N SER A 753 2.67 14.13 3.70
CA SER A 753 1.74 13.11 4.15
C SER A 753 0.65 12.82 3.13
N GLY A 754 -0.22 11.88 3.47
CA GLY A 754 -1.29 11.40 2.60
C GLY A 754 -0.88 10.19 1.74
N PRO A 755 -1.86 9.51 1.13
CA PRO A 755 -1.67 8.26 0.39
C PRO A 755 -0.73 8.36 -0.81
N ILE A 756 -0.52 9.57 -1.36
CA ILE A 756 0.39 9.80 -2.49
C ILE A 756 1.40 10.93 -2.21
N CYS A 757 1.66 11.24 -0.94
CA CYS A 757 2.54 12.35 -0.53
C CYS A 757 2.10 13.71 -1.10
N GLN A 758 0.79 13.94 -1.19
CA GLN A 758 0.22 15.17 -1.73
C GLN A 758 0.05 16.26 -0.68
N ASN A 759 -0.04 15.89 0.60
CA ASN A 759 -0.27 16.86 1.66
C ASN A 759 1.10 17.39 2.12
N PRO A 760 1.36 18.70 2.06
CA PRO A 760 2.57 19.26 2.64
C PRO A 760 2.60 19.05 4.16
N PRO A 761 3.77 19.23 4.81
CA PRO A 761 3.84 19.34 6.26
C PRO A 761 2.84 20.41 6.72
N GLU A 762 1.92 20.04 7.62
CA GLU A 762 1.03 21.00 8.28
C GLU A 762 1.65 21.36 9.64
N PRO A 763 2.19 22.57 9.80
CA PRO A 763 2.76 23.02 11.08
C PRO A 763 1.79 22.87 12.25
N CYS A 764 0.48 22.99 12.00
CA CYS A 764 -0.59 22.86 12.99
C CYS A 764 -0.96 21.43 13.38
N SER A 765 -0.48 20.42 12.66
CA SER A 765 -0.80 19.02 12.96
C SER A 765 -0.25 18.54 14.30
N GLN A 766 0.81 19.19 14.81
CA GLN A 766 1.43 18.91 16.09
C GLN A 766 0.63 19.47 17.28
N GLY A 767 -0.40 20.30 17.05
CA GLY A 767 -1.24 20.83 18.11
C GLY A 767 -0.56 21.91 18.96
N CYS A 768 -1.05 23.15 18.86
CA CYS A 768 -0.54 24.24 19.67
C CYS A 768 -1.02 24.19 21.12
N PHE A 769 -0.28 24.85 21.99
CA PHE A 769 -0.62 24.97 23.39
C PHE A 769 -2.04 25.57 23.57
N PRO A 770 -2.82 25.14 24.59
CA PRO A 770 -4.16 25.64 24.79
C PRO A 770 -4.24 27.18 24.82
N GLY A 771 -5.09 27.75 23.95
CA GLY A 771 -5.25 29.21 23.81
C GLY A 771 -4.29 29.88 22.82
N VAL A 772 -3.36 29.14 22.23
CA VAL A 772 -2.49 29.62 21.13
C VAL A 772 -3.16 29.37 19.79
N GLY A 773 -3.28 30.42 18.98
CA GLY A 773 -3.72 30.28 17.60
C GLY A 773 -2.66 29.59 16.74
N CYS A 774 -3.08 28.73 15.83
CA CYS A 774 -2.18 28.13 14.85
C CYS A 774 -2.40 28.74 13.48
N ASP A 775 -1.30 29.21 12.87
CA ASP A 775 -1.27 29.67 11.49
C ASP A 775 -0.79 28.53 10.57
N PRO A 776 -1.50 28.21 9.49
CA PRO A 776 -1.15 27.10 8.59
C PRO A 776 0.24 27.20 7.93
N PHE A 777 0.85 28.40 7.87
CA PHE A 777 2.15 28.62 7.23
C PHE A 777 3.29 28.76 8.24
N SER A 778 3.04 29.41 9.37
CA SER A 778 4.03 29.74 10.39
C SER A 778 3.97 28.89 11.66
N GLY A 779 2.93 28.07 11.83
CA GLY A 779 2.76 27.18 12.97
C GLY A 779 2.14 27.87 14.18
N CYS A 780 2.56 27.46 15.38
CA CYS A 780 2.00 28.01 16.60
C CYS A 780 2.41 29.46 16.82
N GLY A 781 1.44 30.31 17.16
CA GLY A 781 1.68 31.69 17.57
C GLY A 781 2.38 31.78 18.93
N PRO A 782 2.60 33.01 19.45
CA PRO A 782 3.24 33.19 20.75
C PRO A 782 2.42 32.58 21.90
N CYS A 783 3.11 32.14 22.95
CA CYS A 783 2.46 31.66 24.17
C CYS A 783 1.54 32.71 24.82
N PRO A 784 0.48 32.28 25.53
CA PRO A 784 -0.44 33.20 26.21
C PRO A 784 0.28 34.08 27.25
N PRO A 785 -0.27 35.26 27.60
CA PRO A 785 0.34 36.17 28.57
C PRO A 785 0.71 35.48 29.90
N GLY A 786 1.94 35.70 30.37
CA GLY A 786 2.48 35.07 31.59
C GLY A 786 3.19 33.73 31.37
N LEU A 787 3.18 33.21 30.13
CA LEU A 787 3.91 32.01 29.72
C LEU A 787 4.99 32.37 28.68
N THR A 788 6.04 31.57 28.63
CA THR A 788 7.14 31.68 27.66
C THR A 788 7.33 30.37 26.92
N GLY A 789 7.73 30.44 25.65
CA GLY A 789 7.90 29.26 24.80
C GLY A 789 7.74 29.55 23.31
N ASP A 790 7.66 28.50 22.51
CA ASP A 790 7.50 28.54 21.04
C ASP A 790 6.04 28.40 20.58
N GLY A 791 5.08 28.42 21.52
CA GLY A 791 3.65 28.28 21.22
C GLY A 791 3.15 26.83 21.17
N GLN A 792 4.04 25.87 20.94
CA GLN A 792 3.76 24.44 21.10
C GLN A 792 4.04 24.02 22.55
N HIS A 793 5.19 24.43 23.07
CA HIS A 793 5.59 24.22 24.44
C HIS A 793 5.59 25.54 25.21
N CYS A 794 4.57 25.76 26.03
CA CYS A 794 4.48 26.94 26.89
C CYS A 794 4.68 26.58 28.36
N CYS A 795 5.55 27.31 29.05
CA CYS A 795 5.81 27.13 30.48
C CYS A 795 5.73 28.47 31.22
N GLY A 796 5.44 28.43 32.52
CA GLY A 796 5.46 29.63 33.36
C GLY A 796 6.85 30.23 33.44
N SER A 797 6.96 31.56 33.42
CA SER A 797 8.26 32.23 33.57
C SER A 797 8.90 31.82 34.91
N ALA A 798 10.17 31.40 34.87
CA ALA A 798 10.93 31.07 36.09
C ALA A 798 11.06 32.27 37.06
N CYS A 799 10.85 33.49 36.55
CA CYS A 799 10.72 34.71 37.33
C CYS A 799 9.24 34.87 37.70
N GLY A 800 8.89 34.73 38.98
CA GLY A 800 7.54 35.02 39.50
C GLY A 800 7.17 36.51 39.36
N TYR A 801 6.62 37.14 40.41
CA TYR A 801 6.21 38.56 40.47
C TYR A 801 7.35 39.60 40.31
N HIS A 802 8.42 39.32 39.56
CA HIS A 802 9.43 40.31 39.20
C HIS A 802 8.97 41.10 37.97
N SER A 803 8.77 42.40 38.15
CA SER A 803 8.55 43.35 37.05
C SER A 803 9.86 44.04 36.68
N CYS A 804 9.94 44.51 35.43
CA CYS A 804 11.04 45.39 35.02
C CYS A 804 11.06 46.66 35.90
N PRO A 805 12.24 47.11 36.36
CA PRO A 805 12.35 48.37 37.08
C PRO A 805 11.80 49.53 36.24
N GLU A 806 11.02 50.40 36.85
CA GLU A 806 10.43 51.57 36.18
C GLU A 806 11.57 52.46 35.63
N GLY A 807 11.52 52.81 34.34
CA GLY A 807 12.55 53.62 33.68
C GLY A 807 13.87 52.88 33.36
N TYR A 808 13.92 51.54 33.43
CA TYR A 808 15.12 50.77 33.11
C TYR A 808 15.61 50.98 31.65
N CYS A 809 14.67 51.06 30.71
CA CYS A 809 14.92 51.39 29.31
C CYS A 809 14.53 52.84 29.04
N SER A 810 15.40 53.57 28.35
CA SER A 810 15.16 54.97 28.00
C SER A 810 14.57 55.09 26.58
N ASN A 811 14.06 56.27 26.24
CA ASN A 811 13.72 56.65 24.86
C ASN A 811 12.80 55.69 24.08
N GLY A 812 11.78 55.14 24.74
CA GLY A 812 10.80 54.24 24.11
C GLY A 812 11.27 52.78 23.96
N GLY A 813 12.38 52.40 24.59
CA GLY A 813 12.79 51.00 24.68
C GLY A 813 11.85 50.16 25.54
N HIS A 814 11.55 48.94 25.11
CA HIS A 814 10.73 47.98 25.86
C HIS A 814 11.60 47.08 26.73
N CYS A 815 11.30 47.01 28.02
CA CYS A 815 12.02 46.17 28.97
C CYS A 815 11.44 44.75 29.04
N HIS A 816 12.29 43.74 28.99
CA HIS A 816 11.95 42.34 29.19
C HIS A 816 12.98 41.66 30.11
N LEU A 817 12.54 40.70 30.93
CA LEU A 817 13.43 39.93 31.80
C LEU A 817 14.07 38.76 31.05
N HIS A 818 15.36 38.52 31.29
CA HIS A 818 16.06 37.39 30.71
C HIS A 818 15.50 36.05 31.26
N PRO A 819 15.21 35.05 30.40
CA PRO A 819 14.36 33.90 30.74
C PRO A 819 14.88 33.01 31.89
N ILE A 820 16.19 33.04 32.16
CA ILE A 820 16.84 32.16 33.16
C ILE A 820 17.41 32.96 34.34
N THR A 821 17.92 34.17 34.08
CA THR A 821 18.64 34.98 35.09
C THR A 821 17.78 36.07 35.71
N CYS A 822 16.56 36.29 35.19
CA CYS A 822 15.65 37.36 35.61
C CYS A 822 16.28 38.76 35.57
N THR A 823 17.30 38.96 34.74
CA THR A 823 17.96 40.26 34.56
C THR A 823 17.21 41.08 33.53
N PRO A 824 16.86 42.34 33.80
CA PRO A 824 16.17 43.20 32.84
C PRO A 824 17.06 43.56 31.64
N THR A 825 16.47 43.50 30.45
CA THR A 825 17.10 43.75 29.14
C THR A 825 16.19 44.65 28.31
N CYS A 826 16.77 45.52 27.49
CA CYS A 826 16.00 46.48 26.68
C CYS A 826 16.00 46.10 25.20
N THR A 827 14.82 46.10 24.60
CA THR A 827 14.65 46.13 23.15
C THR A 827 14.55 47.59 22.72
N CYS A 828 15.57 48.09 22.02
CA CYS A 828 15.68 49.50 21.65
C CYS A 828 15.11 49.79 20.26
N PRO A 829 14.53 50.99 20.04
CA PRO A 829 14.19 51.45 18.69
C PRO A 829 15.44 51.53 17.79
N PRO A 830 15.29 51.41 16.45
CA PRO A 830 16.42 51.27 15.52
C PRO A 830 17.50 52.37 15.58
N ALA A 831 17.15 53.58 16.02
CA ALA A 831 18.09 54.69 16.12
C ALA A 831 19.14 54.51 17.25
N PHE A 832 18.90 53.63 18.21
CA PHE A 832 19.75 53.46 19.41
C PHE A 832 20.65 52.24 19.33
N THR A 833 21.81 52.34 19.97
CA THR A 833 22.88 51.33 19.82
C THR A 833 23.38 50.74 21.13
N ASP A 834 23.02 51.33 22.27
CA ASP A 834 23.43 50.89 23.60
C ASP A 834 22.35 50.07 24.30
N GLN A 835 22.76 49.27 25.30
CA GLN A 835 21.90 48.29 26.00
C GLN A 835 20.75 48.89 26.81
N ARG A 836 20.69 50.22 26.98
CA ARG A 836 19.61 50.95 27.68
C ARG A 836 18.89 51.97 26.81
N CYS A 837 19.18 51.98 25.51
CA CYS A 837 18.58 52.87 24.53
C CYS A 837 18.81 54.37 24.84
N GLN A 838 19.98 54.73 25.36
CA GLN A 838 20.35 56.11 25.70
C GLN A 838 21.14 56.82 24.59
N VAL A 839 21.90 56.07 23.78
CA VAL A 839 22.83 56.57 22.77
C VAL A 839 22.31 56.27 21.38
N ALA A 840 22.03 57.33 20.61
CA ALA A 840 21.66 57.23 19.21
C ALA A 840 22.91 57.05 18.34
N GLY A 841 22.82 56.22 17.30
CA GLY A 841 23.94 55.89 16.43
C GLY A 841 23.61 54.92 15.29
N GLY A 842 22.42 54.33 15.30
CA GLY A 842 21.91 53.48 14.23
C GLY A 842 21.35 54.31 13.08
N ASP A 843 21.48 53.78 11.86
CA ASP A 843 20.78 54.31 10.69
C ASP A 843 19.42 53.63 10.61
N PHE A 844 18.38 54.37 10.22
CA PHE A 844 17.02 53.82 10.17
C PHE A 844 16.25 54.38 8.97
N GLN A 845 15.22 53.65 8.52
CA GLN A 845 14.31 54.13 7.49
C GLN A 845 13.23 55.03 8.13
N PRO A 846 13.07 56.28 7.65
CA PRO A 846 12.03 57.18 8.16
C PRO A 846 10.63 56.72 7.75
N LEU A 847 9.66 56.99 8.61
CA LEU A 847 8.25 56.88 8.27
C LEU A 847 7.81 58.17 7.55
N PRO A 848 6.93 58.08 6.54
CA PRO A 848 6.41 59.26 5.84
C PRO A 848 5.55 60.12 6.77
N SER A 849 5.65 61.45 6.64
CA SER A 849 4.87 62.39 7.44
C SER A 849 3.37 62.30 7.13
N THR A 850 2.52 62.20 8.16
CA THR A 850 1.07 61.99 8.03
C THR A 850 0.29 63.25 7.60
N GLY A 851 0.98 64.27 7.08
CA GLY A 851 0.40 65.58 6.72
C GLY A 851 0.26 65.84 5.21
N GLY A 852 0.66 64.91 4.35
CA GLY A 852 0.54 65.04 2.90
C GLY A 852 0.31 63.70 2.23
N SER A 853 -0.70 63.63 1.36
CA SER A 853 -1.09 62.42 0.64
C SER A 853 -0.02 62.03 -0.39
N LEU A 854 0.91 61.18 0.00
CA LEU A 854 1.92 60.61 -0.89
C LEU A 854 1.96 59.08 -0.70
N CYS A 855 1.52 58.32 -1.69
CA CYS A 855 1.70 56.86 -1.73
C CYS A 855 2.89 56.55 -2.63
N LEU A 856 3.80 55.67 -2.19
CA LEU A 856 4.93 55.14 -2.98
C LEU A 856 4.95 53.61 -2.95
N ALA A 857 4.87 52.95 -4.10
CA ALA A 857 5.16 51.51 -4.28
C ALA A 857 5.49 51.15 -5.74
N TRP A 858 6.40 50.18 -5.91
CA TRP A 858 7.01 49.69 -7.15
C TRP A 858 6.15 48.64 -7.87
N GLY A 859 6.06 48.70 -9.20
CA GLY A 859 5.40 47.67 -10.02
C GLY A 859 6.23 47.31 -11.25
N GLU A 860 6.45 46.01 -11.46
CA GLU A 860 6.93 45.45 -12.72
C GLU A 860 5.80 45.46 -13.76
N THR A 861 6.06 46.04 -14.94
CA THR A 861 5.18 45.89 -16.11
C THR A 861 5.84 44.98 -17.15
N GLN A 862 5.18 43.87 -17.45
CA GLN A 862 5.46 43.02 -18.60
C GLN A 862 5.22 43.79 -19.90
N THR A 863 6.22 43.83 -20.79
CA THR A 863 5.98 43.96 -22.23
C THR A 863 6.76 42.85 -22.95
N GLN A 864 6.05 42.00 -23.69
CA GLN A 864 6.68 41.04 -24.60
C GLN A 864 7.25 41.82 -25.79
N THR A 865 8.58 41.76 -25.98
CA THR A 865 9.22 41.49 -27.29
C THR A 865 10.76 41.37 -27.13
N SER A 866 11.25 40.12 -26.99
CA SER A 866 12.58 39.57 -27.38
C SER A 866 13.89 40.31 -26.95
N PRO A 867 15.10 39.72 -27.09
CA PRO A 867 16.06 39.61 -25.99
C PRO A 867 17.14 40.72 -25.95
N TRP A 868 17.80 40.82 -24.78
CA TRP A 868 19.04 41.55 -24.42
C TRP A 868 18.87 42.84 -23.56
N SER A 869 19.49 42.78 -22.37
CA SER A 869 19.69 43.81 -21.32
C SER A 869 18.49 44.19 -20.44
N TRP A 870 18.68 44.09 -19.12
CA TRP A 870 17.72 44.48 -18.08
C TRP A 870 18.15 45.83 -17.48
N ASP A 871 17.26 46.81 -17.52
CA ASP A 871 17.27 47.98 -16.63
C ASP A 871 15.81 48.39 -16.37
N ALA A 872 15.36 48.31 -15.11
CA ALA A 872 14.00 48.70 -14.71
C ALA A 872 14.03 49.99 -13.88
N ARG A 873 13.30 51.03 -14.31
CA ARG A 873 12.99 52.23 -13.50
C ARG A 873 11.49 52.25 -13.19
N ALA A 874 11.11 52.46 -11.93
CA ALA A 874 9.71 52.50 -11.47
C ALA A 874 9.17 53.95 -11.35
N THR A 875 7.86 54.11 -11.62
CA THR A 875 7.06 55.35 -11.44
C THR A 875 5.77 55.01 -10.67
N ILE A 876 5.22 55.94 -9.86
CA ILE A 876 4.23 55.66 -8.80
C ILE A 876 2.94 56.53 -8.92
N VAL A 877 1.74 55.98 -8.60
CA VAL A 877 0.42 56.69 -8.50
C VAL A 877 -0.47 56.12 -7.33
N ALA A 878 -1.42 56.89 -6.74
CA ALA A 878 -2.14 56.66 -5.45
C ALA A 878 -3.70 56.64 -5.45
N PHE A 879 -4.37 55.95 -4.48
CA PHE A 879 -5.82 56.02 -4.08
C PHE A 879 -6.12 55.54 -2.61
N PRO A 880 -7.28 55.84 -1.96
CA PRO A 880 -7.45 55.90 -0.49
C PRO A 880 -8.07 54.66 0.26
N GLN A 881 -7.81 54.65 1.58
CA GLN A 881 -8.00 53.62 2.63
C GLN A 881 -9.43 53.44 3.22
N GLN A 882 -9.63 52.28 3.86
CA GLN A 882 -10.50 52.10 5.04
C GLN A 882 -9.68 51.42 6.17
N ILE A 883 -9.74 51.96 7.38
CA ILE A 883 -8.88 51.65 8.56
C ILE A 883 -9.52 50.59 9.49
N SER A 884 -8.69 49.75 10.13
CA SER A 884 -9.03 49.02 11.37
C SER A 884 -8.09 49.42 12.53
N LEU A 885 -8.64 49.85 13.66
CA LEU A 885 -8.01 50.02 14.99
C LEU A 885 -8.91 49.28 16.01
N GLY A 886 -8.45 48.69 17.11
CA GLY A 886 -7.15 48.70 17.80
C GLY A 886 -7.25 47.93 19.15
N GLU A 887 -6.32 48.18 20.08
CA GLU A 887 -6.41 47.82 21.52
C GLU A 887 -6.41 49.09 22.40
N SER A 888 -7.01 49.02 23.61
CA SER A 888 -7.51 50.14 24.42
C SER A 888 -7.04 50.11 25.88
N VAL A 889 -7.00 51.27 26.58
CA VAL A 889 -6.92 51.38 28.06
C VAL A 889 -7.66 52.64 28.61
N GLY A 890 -8.73 52.46 29.41
CA GLY A 890 -8.92 53.12 30.75
C GLY A 890 -9.86 54.33 31.05
N VAL A 891 -11.20 54.11 31.26
CA VAL A 891 -12.18 54.64 32.30
C VAL A 891 -12.51 56.19 32.42
N PRO A 892 -13.67 56.76 32.92
CA PRO A 892 -15.02 56.29 33.41
C PRO A 892 -16.34 56.98 32.86
N HIS A 893 -17.50 56.32 33.16
CA HIS A 893 -18.91 56.81 33.42
C HIS A 893 -19.87 57.39 32.31
N CYS A 894 -20.93 56.59 32.01
CA CYS A 894 -22.40 56.77 31.74
C CYS A 894 -23.02 58.11 31.26
N PRO A 895 -24.21 58.17 30.58
CA PRO A 895 -25.35 57.20 30.59
C PRO A 895 -26.16 56.97 29.26
N HIS A 896 -27.10 56.02 29.32
CA HIS A 896 -28.35 55.82 28.53
C HIS A 896 -28.46 54.77 27.39
N CYS A 897 -29.12 53.65 27.76
CA CYS A 897 -30.29 53.02 27.09
C CYS A 897 -30.04 51.98 25.95
N PRO A 898 -30.97 51.03 25.69
CA PRO A 898 -30.98 49.71 26.34
C PRO A 898 -31.20 48.50 25.36
N HIS A 899 -31.11 47.29 25.91
CA HIS A 899 -31.73 46.02 25.46
C HIS A 899 -31.36 45.38 24.09
N ASN A 900 -30.64 44.26 24.19
CA ASN A 900 -30.77 43.01 23.38
C ASN A 900 -32.24 42.49 23.43
N PRO A 901 -32.76 41.52 22.61
CA PRO A 901 -32.01 40.41 21.99
C PRO A 901 -32.58 39.74 20.68
N VAL A 902 -31.91 38.65 20.25
CA VAL A 902 -32.38 37.40 19.56
C VAL A 902 -32.34 37.27 18.01
N CYS A 903 -31.65 36.19 17.58
CA CYS A 903 -31.58 35.44 16.29
C CYS A 903 -32.98 35.00 15.72
N PRO A 904 -33.19 34.34 14.53
CA PRO A 904 -32.57 33.09 13.99
C PRO A 904 -32.33 33.09 12.43
N ARG A 905 -31.45 32.27 11.81
CA ARG A 905 -31.39 30.82 11.49
C ARG A 905 -32.32 30.34 10.34
N ASP A 906 -31.72 29.51 9.45
CA ASP A 906 -32.29 28.48 8.52
C ASP A 906 -32.35 28.78 7.00
N TRP A 907 -32.13 27.90 5.98
CA TRP A 907 -31.75 26.47 5.81
C TRP A 907 -31.41 26.15 4.31
N PHE A 908 -30.51 25.15 4.08
CA PHE A 908 -30.44 24.07 3.03
C PHE A 908 -30.45 24.26 1.47
N THR A 909 -29.37 23.73 0.82
CA THR A 909 -29.21 22.77 -0.35
C THR A 909 -30.15 22.78 -1.59
N LEU A 910 -29.84 22.36 -2.85
CA LEU A 910 -29.02 21.26 -3.45
C LEU A 910 -28.86 21.49 -5.00
N LEU A 911 -27.83 20.84 -5.59
CA LEU A 911 -27.68 20.27 -6.96
C LEU A 911 -27.58 21.13 -8.25
N GLY A 912 -26.53 20.84 -9.03
CA GLY A 912 -26.73 20.21 -10.35
C GLY A 912 -26.35 21.00 -11.62
N GLU A 913 -25.17 20.68 -12.17
CA GLU A 913 -24.83 20.46 -13.60
C GLU A 913 -25.17 21.45 -14.74
N VAL A 914 -24.09 21.73 -15.51
CA VAL A 914 -23.98 21.88 -16.99
C VAL A 914 -24.52 23.13 -17.70
N GLY A 915 -23.57 23.88 -18.29
CA GLY A 915 -23.64 24.29 -19.70
C GLY A 915 -24.08 25.72 -20.04
N GLY A 916 -23.22 26.43 -20.78
CA GLY A 916 -23.62 27.40 -21.80
C GLY A 916 -23.79 28.88 -21.38
N GLN A 917 -22.99 29.75 -22.00
CA GLN A 917 -23.32 31.18 -22.24
C GLN A 917 -24.51 31.32 -23.22
N PRO A 918 -24.98 32.54 -23.57
CA PRO A 918 -25.43 33.72 -22.80
C PRO A 918 -26.88 34.13 -23.22
N PRO A 919 -27.61 35.11 -22.61
CA PRO A 919 -27.55 36.50 -23.10
C PRO A 919 -27.97 37.63 -22.11
N SER A 920 -27.68 38.84 -22.60
CA SER A 920 -28.06 40.24 -22.30
C SER A 920 -29.38 40.62 -21.60
N LEU A 921 -29.32 41.79 -20.93
CA LEU A 921 -30.30 42.91 -20.81
C LEU A 921 -31.76 42.53 -20.43
N GLY A 922 -32.40 43.00 -19.37
CA GLY A 922 -32.34 44.27 -18.64
C GLY A 922 -33.78 44.63 -18.21
N GLN A 923 -33.90 45.47 -17.18
CA GLN A 923 -35.10 46.22 -16.72
C GLN A 923 -36.14 45.54 -15.81
N ALA A 924 -36.23 46.05 -14.57
CA ALA A 924 -37.37 46.82 -14.00
C ALA A 924 -37.34 46.68 -12.45
N TRP A 925 -36.75 47.60 -11.70
CA TRP A 925 -37.28 48.89 -11.18
C TRP A 925 -37.90 48.84 -9.77
N ARG A 926 -37.17 49.46 -8.81
CA ARG A 926 -37.62 50.34 -7.68
C ARG A 926 -38.42 49.69 -6.53
N SER A 927 -38.28 50.03 -5.25
CA SER A 927 -37.62 51.07 -4.42
C SER A 927 -37.74 50.57 -2.95
N ILE A 928 -36.83 50.80 -1.99
CA ILE A 928 -36.86 51.93 -1.04
C ILE A 928 -35.54 51.99 -0.23
N LYS A 929 -34.88 53.16 -0.35
CA LYS A 929 -33.98 53.95 0.52
C LYS A 929 -33.25 53.35 1.75
N GLY A 930 -31.94 53.61 1.81
CA GLY A 930 -31.20 53.82 3.08
C GLY A 930 -29.65 53.89 2.95
N CYS A 931 -29.09 55.09 2.77
CA CYS A 931 -27.69 55.53 2.99
C CYS A 931 -26.51 54.87 2.25
N CYS A 932 -26.03 55.54 1.18
CA CYS A 932 -24.64 55.51 0.71
C CYS A 932 -24.21 56.93 0.34
N CYS A 933 -23.13 57.45 0.94
CA CYS A 933 -22.48 58.68 0.51
C CYS A 933 -21.50 58.38 -0.63
N LYS A 934 -21.70 59.10 -1.73
CA LYS A 934 -20.88 59.14 -2.95
C LYS A 934 -19.50 59.79 -2.72
N ALA A 935 -18.50 59.35 -3.47
CA ALA A 935 -17.63 60.23 -4.25
C ALA A 935 -17.00 59.44 -5.43
N GLU A 936 -17.14 59.95 -6.66
CA GLU A 936 -16.44 59.48 -7.87
C GLU A 936 -15.10 60.23 -8.06
N PRO A 937 -14.12 59.68 -8.82
CA PRO A 937 -12.74 60.14 -8.86
C PRO A 937 -12.43 61.10 -10.04
N MET A 938 -11.42 61.96 -9.88
CA MET A 938 -10.71 62.61 -11.00
C MET A 938 -9.19 62.41 -10.82
N CYS A 939 -8.55 61.77 -11.81
CA CYS A 939 -7.09 61.66 -11.94
C CYS A 939 -6.53 62.77 -12.83
N PHE A 940 -5.32 63.24 -12.52
CA PHE A 940 -4.36 63.77 -13.50
C PHE A 940 -2.94 63.24 -13.20
N PRO A 941 -2.04 63.13 -14.20
CA PRO A 941 -0.80 62.34 -14.12
C PRO A 941 0.48 63.18 -14.15
N SER A 942 1.47 62.90 -13.29
CA SER A 942 2.88 63.32 -13.46
C SER A 942 3.83 62.45 -12.62
N PRO A 943 5.02 62.04 -13.13
CA PRO A 943 6.06 61.37 -12.33
C PRO A 943 6.67 62.32 -11.30
N VAL A 944 6.84 61.85 -10.05
CA VAL A 944 7.48 62.61 -8.96
C VAL A 944 8.97 62.24 -8.87
N THR A 945 9.85 63.22 -8.80
CA THR A 945 11.31 63.05 -8.69
C THR A 945 11.76 62.76 -7.26
N VAL A 946 12.94 62.14 -7.07
CA VAL A 946 13.50 61.85 -5.73
C VAL A 946 13.63 63.11 -4.88
N ASP A 947 13.94 64.26 -5.49
CA ASP A 947 14.06 65.52 -4.76
C ASP A 947 12.71 66.05 -4.26
N GLU A 948 11.62 65.83 -5.00
CA GLU A 948 10.26 66.15 -4.55
C GLU A 948 9.77 65.20 -3.44
N LEU A 949 10.29 63.97 -3.37
CA LEU A 949 9.95 63.01 -2.32
C LEU A 949 10.65 63.28 -0.98
N ARG A 950 11.80 63.99 -0.98
CA ARG A 950 12.56 64.29 0.24
C ARG A 950 11.74 65.03 1.30
N ASP A 951 10.83 65.89 0.87
CA ASP A 951 9.99 66.72 1.76
C ASP A 951 8.96 65.90 2.56
N TYR A 952 8.69 64.65 2.17
CA TYR A 952 7.69 63.79 2.79
C TYR A 952 8.27 62.81 3.83
N PHE A 953 9.59 62.64 3.89
CA PHE A 953 10.27 61.70 4.80
C PHE A 953 11.14 62.43 5.83
N PRO A 954 10.56 62.92 6.93
CA PRO A 954 11.33 63.60 7.96
C PRO A 954 12.16 62.61 8.78
N CYS A 955 13.43 62.96 9.04
CA CYS A 955 14.31 62.19 9.92
C CYS A 955 14.11 62.46 11.43
N SER A 956 13.06 63.20 11.79
CA SER A 956 12.76 63.53 13.18
C SER A 956 11.85 62.47 13.80
N LEU A 957 12.43 61.42 14.38
CA LEU A 957 11.75 60.67 15.44
C LEU A 957 11.72 61.53 16.72
N ASN A 958 10.65 61.42 17.50
CA ASN A 958 10.48 62.13 18.78
C ASN A 958 11.78 62.06 19.61
N GLY A 959 12.53 63.16 19.65
CA GLY A 959 13.69 63.34 20.53
C GLY A 959 15.10 63.28 19.92
N TYR A 960 15.31 63.32 18.59
CA TYR A 960 16.68 63.32 18.00
C TYR A 960 16.85 64.37 16.90
N LYS A 961 17.50 65.49 17.24
CA LYS A 961 17.78 66.59 16.29
C LYS A 961 19.04 66.31 15.46
N GLY A 962 18.97 66.55 14.15
CA GLY A 962 20.16 66.64 13.30
C GLY A 962 20.47 65.43 12.41
N TYR A 963 19.68 64.35 12.44
CA TYR A 963 19.77 63.29 11.43
C TYR A 963 19.50 63.82 10.02
N GLN A 964 20.26 63.33 9.03
CA GLN A 964 20.15 63.78 7.63
C GLN A 964 19.57 62.68 6.74
N LEU A 965 18.61 63.06 5.90
CA LEU A 965 17.95 62.17 4.95
C LEU A 965 18.86 61.94 3.73
N HIS A 966 19.17 60.68 3.45
CA HIS A 966 19.97 60.27 2.31
C HIS A 966 19.21 59.23 1.47
N TYR A 967 19.24 59.35 0.15
CA TYR A 967 18.64 58.37 -0.75
C TYR A 967 19.68 57.34 -1.19
N VAL A 968 19.37 56.06 -1.06
CA VAL A 968 20.21 54.95 -1.52
C VAL A 968 19.40 54.11 -2.50
N GLY A 969 19.88 54.01 -3.75
CA GLY A 969 19.09 53.51 -4.90
C GLY A 969 18.49 52.10 -4.78
N THR A 970 18.99 51.27 -3.87
CA THR A 970 18.50 49.88 -3.64
C THR A 970 17.59 49.73 -2.42
N ILE A 971 17.56 50.72 -1.51
CA ILE A 971 16.95 50.60 -0.17
C ILE A 971 16.01 51.78 0.16
N GLY A 972 15.96 52.81 -0.68
CA GLY A 972 15.13 54.00 -0.50
C GLY A 972 15.77 55.07 0.38
N PHE A 973 14.95 55.90 1.03
CA PHE A 973 15.42 56.94 1.95
C PHE A 973 15.86 56.33 3.28
N ILE A 974 17.02 56.77 3.77
CA ILE A 974 17.60 56.37 5.05
C ILE A 974 18.01 57.64 5.79
N CYS A 975 17.70 57.68 7.08
CA CYS A 975 18.16 58.72 7.99
C CYS A 975 19.50 58.31 8.58
N ILE A 976 20.53 59.06 8.24
CA ILE A 976 21.91 58.78 8.67
C ILE A 976 22.34 59.82 9.70
N SER A 977 23.02 59.33 10.73
CA SER A 977 23.59 60.20 11.78
C SER A 977 24.75 61.04 11.21
N PRO A 978 24.80 62.36 11.47
CA PRO A 978 25.96 63.21 11.18
C PRO A 978 27.29 62.65 11.66
N CYS A 979 27.30 61.91 12.76
CA CYS A 979 28.52 61.27 13.27
C CYS A 979 29.14 60.28 12.29
N LYS A 980 28.34 59.58 11.46
CA LYS A 980 28.83 58.72 10.38
C LYS A 980 29.21 59.50 9.12
N MET A 981 28.78 60.75 9.01
CA MET A 981 29.04 61.65 7.89
C MET A 981 30.22 62.61 8.15
N GLY A 982 31.06 62.30 9.14
CA GLY A 982 32.27 63.10 9.45
C GLY A 982 31.98 64.42 10.16
N TYR A 983 30.97 64.46 11.05
CA TYR A 983 30.62 65.67 11.82
C TYR A 983 31.76 66.22 12.70
N CYS A 984 32.64 65.36 13.22
CA CYS A 984 33.82 65.80 13.97
C CYS A 984 35.06 65.82 13.08
N GLN A 985 35.74 66.96 13.06
CA GLN A 985 36.97 67.15 12.31
C GLN A 985 38.19 66.61 13.07
N HIS A 986 39.30 66.43 12.35
CA HIS A 986 40.61 66.08 12.92
C HIS A 986 40.63 64.83 13.80
N GLY A 987 39.78 63.83 13.51
CA GLY A 987 39.73 62.56 14.24
C GLY A 987 39.01 62.64 15.59
N GLY A 988 38.24 63.71 15.85
CA GLY A 988 37.38 63.80 17.03
C GLY A 988 36.36 62.65 17.09
N GLN A 989 36.11 62.14 18.30
CA GLN A 989 35.10 61.08 18.48
C GLN A 989 33.70 61.71 18.49
N CYS A 990 32.83 61.24 17.60
CA CYS A 990 31.46 61.75 17.50
C CYS A 990 30.48 60.86 18.24
N GLN A 991 29.65 61.46 19.11
CA GLN A 991 28.53 60.79 19.74
C GLN A 991 27.24 61.53 19.42
N HIS A 992 26.21 60.82 18.94
CA HIS A 992 24.91 61.42 18.65
C HIS A 992 23.98 61.31 19.86
N LEU A 993 23.73 62.43 20.53
CA LEU A 993 22.85 62.51 21.70
C LEU A 993 21.44 62.99 21.28
N PRO A 994 20.40 62.82 22.11
CA PRO A 994 19.04 63.29 21.80
C PRO A 994 18.97 64.77 21.35
N GLN A 995 19.85 65.62 21.89
CA GLN A 995 19.91 67.05 21.57
C GLN A 995 20.65 67.36 20.25
N GLY A 996 21.39 66.40 19.69
CA GLY A 996 22.21 66.53 18.48
C GLY A 996 23.58 65.84 18.56
N PRO A 997 24.35 65.80 17.46
CA PRO A 997 25.70 65.26 17.44
C PRO A 997 26.65 66.14 18.28
N THR A 998 27.46 65.49 19.11
CA THR A 998 28.44 66.13 19.99
C THR A 998 29.81 65.52 19.71
N CYS A 999 30.84 66.37 19.61
CA CYS A 999 32.21 65.95 19.39
C CYS A 999 33.00 65.97 20.70
N SER A 1000 33.71 64.88 20.98
CA SER A 1000 34.79 64.86 21.96
C SER A 1000 36.12 65.01 21.25
N CYS A 1001 36.73 66.18 21.41
CA CYS A 1001 38.02 66.52 20.83
C CYS A 1001 39.12 65.96 21.72
N LEU A 1002 39.66 64.81 21.33
CA LEU A 1002 40.79 64.21 22.02
C LEU A 1002 42.10 64.77 21.43
N PRO A 1003 43.04 65.24 22.26
CA PRO A 1003 44.35 65.67 21.79
C PRO A 1003 45.09 64.49 21.14
N PHE A 1004 45.73 64.76 20.01
CA PHE A 1004 46.54 63.78 19.29
C PHE A 1004 47.89 64.39 18.92
N SER A 1005 48.97 63.69 19.24
CA SER A 1005 50.35 64.17 19.02
C SER A 1005 50.59 65.53 19.71
N ILE A 1006 51.10 66.52 18.98
CA ILE A 1006 51.36 67.90 19.46
C ILE A 1006 50.15 68.83 19.33
N TYR A 1007 49.04 68.35 18.76
CA TYR A 1007 47.85 69.15 18.48
C TYR A 1007 46.72 68.85 19.46
N SER A 1008 46.14 69.91 20.00
CA SER A 1008 44.93 69.90 20.79
C SER A 1008 43.81 70.51 19.95
N PRO A 1009 42.99 69.69 19.28
CA PRO A 1009 41.80 70.18 18.61
C PRO A 1009 40.79 70.69 19.65
N ALA A 1010 40.13 71.80 19.35
CA ALA A 1010 39.13 72.46 20.17
C ALA A 1010 38.01 73.01 19.26
N GLY A 1011 36.89 73.43 19.83
CA GLY A 1011 35.69 73.80 19.08
C GLY A 1011 34.56 72.80 19.25
N SER A 1012 33.36 73.18 18.80
CA SER A 1012 32.17 72.34 18.94
C SER A 1012 32.19 71.13 17.99
N GLN A 1013 32.98 71.19 16.92
CA GLN A 1013 33.22 70.12 15.95
C GLN A 1013 34.70 69.71 15.86
N CYS A 1014 35.53 70.12 16.83
CA CYS A 1014 36.98 69.91 16.82
C CYS A 1014 37.69 70.60 15.63
N GLU A 1015 37.12 71.72 15.17
CA GLU A 1015 37.55 72.44 13.98
C GLU A 1015 38.78 73.32 14.20
N TRP A 1016 39.08 73.73 15.44
CA TRP A 1016 40.25 74.56 15.78
C TRP A 1016 41.42 73.70 16.21
N LEU A 1017 42.54 73.73 15.49
CA LEU A 1017 43.78 73.09 15.92
C LEU A 1017 44.68 74.08 16.66
N ALA A 1018 45.00 73.81 17.92
CA ALA A 1018 46.04 74.52 18.66
C ALA A 1018 47.23 73.60 18.95
N ILE A 1019 48.46 74.13 18.94
CA ILE A 1019 49.64 73.37 19.40
C ILE A 1019 49.64 73.38 20.93
N SER A 1020 49.91 72.23 21.56
CA SER A 1020 49.94 72.16 23.03
C SER A 1020 51.03 73.09 23.59
N LEU A 1021 50.75 73.75 24.71
CA LEU A 1021 51.72 74.66 25.37
C LEU A 1021 53.06 73.96 25.64
N ALA A 1022 53.03 72.65 25.93
CA ALA A 1022 54.22 71.83 26.12
C ALA A 1022 55.03 71.65 24.82
N ALA A 1023 54.37 71.45 23.68
CA ALA A 1023 55.04 71.37 22.38
C ALA A 1023 55.58 72.74 21.92
N PHE A 1024 54.85 73.83 22.17
CA PHE A 1024 55.33 75.19 21.91
C PHE A 1024 56.56 75.54 22.77
N LEU A 1025 56.53 75.24 24.07
CA LEU A 1025 57.68 75.42 24.96
C LEU A 1025 58.84 74.50 24.59
N GLY A 1026 58.58 73.26 24.14
CA GLY A 1026 59.61 72.35 23.66
C GLY A 1026 60.31 72.85 22.40
N ILE A 1027 59.56 73.37 21.42
CA ILE A 1027 60.11 73.97 20.20
C ILE A 1027 60.84 75.29 20.51
N LEU A 1028 60.29 76.13 21.40
CA LEU A 1028 60.89 77.39 21.81
C LEU A 1028 62.20 77.18 22.59
N LEU A 1029 62.22 76.27 23.55
CA LEU A 1029 63.41 75.90 24.32
C LEU A 1029 64.45 75.18 23.45
N GLY A 1030 64.01 74.33 22.52
CA GLY A 1030 64.88 73.70 21.53
C GLY A 1030 65.52 74.71 20.59
N ALA A 1031 64.75 75.69 20.09
CA ALA A 1031 65.25 76.76 19.26
C ALA A 1031 66.18 77.71 20.04
N LEU A 1032 65.85 78.05 21.30
CA LEU A 1032 66.72 78.85 22.18
C LEU A 1032 68.01 78.11 22.53
N ALA A 1033 67.95 76.79 22.78
CA ALA A 1033 69.14 75.98 23.00
C ALA A 1033 70.02 75.93 21.76
N LEU A 1034 69.44 75.78 20.57
CA LEU A 1034 70.15 75.84 19.29
C LEU A 1034 70.77 77.22 19.05
N LEU A 1035 70.05 78.30 19.37
CA LEU A 1035 70.54 79.68 19.28
C LEU A 1035 71.69 79.93 20.28
N CYS A 1036 71.60 79.41 21.50
CA CYS A 1036 72.68 79.46 22.49
C CYS A 1036 73.90 78.63 22.03
N LEU A 1037 73.68 77.49 21.38
CA LEU A 1037 74.75 76.67 20.81
C LEU A 1037 75.41 77.36 19.62
N LEU A 1038 74.63 77.99 18.74
CA LEU A 1038 75.13 78.82 17.64
C LEU A 1038 75.85 80.07 18.15
N PHE A 1039 75.38 80.70 19.23
CA PHE A 1039 76.08 81.80 19.91
C PHE A 1039 77.37 81.32 20.58
N ALA A 1040 77.40 80.13 21.19
CA ALA A 1040 78.61 79.56 21.77
C ALA A 1040 79.64 79.17 20.69
N ILE A 1041 79.18 78.67 19.54
CA ILE A 1041 80.02 78.39 18.37
C ILE A 1041 80.53 79.70 17.74
N ALA A 1042 79.68 80.72 17.60
CA ALA A 1042 80.07 82.04 17.10
C ALA A 1042 81.04 82.75 18.07
N TRP A 1043 80.85 82.62 19.39
CA TRP A 1043 81.75 83.14 20.42
C TRP A 1043 83.07 82.35 20.46
N GLY A 1044 83.04 81.03 20.26
CA GLY A 1044 84.23 80.20 20.09
C GLY A 1044 85.04 80.58 18.85
N CYS A 1045 84.37 80.88 17.74
CA CYS A 1045 85.00 81.38 16.51
C CYS A 1045 85.50 82.84 16.64
N TRP A 1046 84.86 83.68 17.45
CA TRP A 1046 85.30 85.05 17.72
C TRP A 1046 86.47 85.12 18.73
N ALA A 1047 86.47 84.24 19.74
CA ALA A 1047 87.53 84.12 20.74
C ALA A 1047 88.77 83.36 20.22
N GLY A 1048 88.60 82.47 19.23
CA GLY A 1048 89.70 81.74 18.58
C GLY A 1048 90.44 82.52 17.48
N GLY A 1049 89.96 83.71 17.09
CA GLY A 1049 90.58 84.58 16.08
C GLY A 1049 91.59 85.61 16.61
N ARG A 1050 91.93 85.59 17.90
CA ARG A 1050 92.99 86.42 18.52
C ARG A 1050 94.10 85.55 19.12
N LEU A 1051 94.74 84.74 18.29
CA LEU A 1051 96.12 84.31 18.57
C LEU A 1051 97.06 85.16 17.73
N GLY A 1052 97.84 86.00 18.42
CA GLY A 1052 99.19 86.39 18.03
C GLY A 1052 99.36 87.19 16.73
N VAL A 1053 99.51 88.51 16.87
CA VAL A 1053 100.48 89.29 16.05
C VAL A 1053 101.08 90.43 16.90
N ARG A 1054 102.42 90.41 17.03
CA ARG A 1054 103.38 91.46 17.48
C ARG A 1054 103.54 91.71 18.98
N GLU A 1055 104.67 91.34 19.60
CA GLU A 1055 106.06 91.87 19.51
C GLU A 1055 106.30 93.24 20.19
N LYS A 1056 107.28 93.22 21.12
CA LYS A 1056 108.12 94.29 21.71
C LYS A 1056 107.63 95.04 22.96
N TYR A 1057 108.43 94.82 24.02
CA TYR A 1057 108.49 95.46 25.36
C TYR A 1057 107.41 95.10 26.38
#